data_AF-A0AA96HKL9-F1
#
_entry.id   AF-A0AA96HKL9-F1
#
_cell.length_a   1.000
_cell.length_b   1.000
_cell.length_c   1.000
_cell.angle_alpha   90.00
_cell.angle_beta   90.00
_cell.angle_gamma   90.00
#
_symmetry.space_group_name_H-M   'P 1'
#
loop_
_entity.id
_entity.type
_entity.pdbx_description
1 polymer ?
#
loop_
_entity_poly.entity_id
_entity_poly.type
_entity_poly.pdbx_seq_one_letter_code
_entity_poly.pdbx_strand_id
1 'polypeptide(L)'
;MKKLKQLMLASAIPAALASTQALAAPGAPNVDWMDTNYAIVEINETASAYQDLATVKPYAEVPVGWAKWAGDDGTYVQYKLNGNVVLQNNVTGVANQGEKVVLQIDQGGQYDVTVALCNADGCTESPAKSIVVADTDGSHLDPLPDNSAATNTPYANTTGKVVGTYYVEWGVYGRNFTVDKVPAYNLTHILYGFAPICGGDGINDSVKEIEGSFEALQRACAGRADFKIAMHDPWAAIQKPLPGQSQFSTYKGNFGQLMAVKNQYPHIKILPSVGGWTLSDPFYFFDDPTKRKTFVDSCEEYLRTWKFFDGIDIDWEYPGGNGANVNLGDKTKDGETYKLLMQELRAMLDKLEAETGRTYELTSAIGLDPAKIAVIDYATTQQYMDHIFLMSYDFHGGWSNEDLGHQTNLYVPSWEPTEKFSTNIGVNTLLAQGVQPGKIVVGAAMYGRGWTGVNGYVDNNPFTGTATGKVKGTWEDGVVDYKQIVTNMTSGAWQVGYDEVAEAPYSWNPTSGDLVTYDNPRSVHAKGAYVNAKDLGGLFSWEIDADNGDILNAMHVGLGHTASGSSTSSSSSSSSSSSSSSSSSSSSSSSSSSSSSSGGSSSSSSSSSSSSSSSSSSSSSSSSSSSSSSGGVSCPAYATSGSYAVGDMVTSAGAVYSCKVSGWCSSGNSAYEPGIGWAWSYAWDLEPPNTVCTGGSSSSSSSSSSSSSSSSSSSSSSSSSSSSSSSSSSSSSSSSSGGTGDCAAQGIDPTAINAYPNWTQTDWAGNPSYATGGDMMSNEGAVYRANWWTQAVPGNDGSWTFVCNI
;
A
#
# COMPACT_ATOMS: atom_id res chain seq x y z
N MET A 1 -65.97 86.28 -31.91
CA MET A 1 -67.12 87.04 -31.34
C MET A 1 -67.74 86.22 -30.22
N LYS A 2 -68.05 86.82 -29.04
CA LYS A 2 -68.84 86.19 -27.94
C LYS A 2 -68.21 84.91 -27.32
N LYS A 3 -68.51 84.48 -26.09
CA LYS A 3 -68.85 85.20 -24.84
C LYS A 3 -68.42 84.33 -23.64
N LEU A 4 -68.18 85.00 -22.51
CA LEU A 4 -68.05 84.51 -21.13
C LEU A 4 -68.63 83.11 -20.78
N LYS A 5 -67.88 82.36 -19.95
CA LYS A 5 -68.39 81.78 -18.70
C LYS A 5 -67.23 81.51 -17.71
N GLN A 6 -67.37 81.99 -16.48
CA GLN A 6 -66.55 81.61 -15.33
C GLN A 6 -67.21 80.41 -14.62
N LEU A 7 -66.46 79.60 -13.87
CA LEU A 7 -66.43 79.65 -12.39
C LEU A 7 -65.58 78.54 -11.75
N MET A 8 -65.34 78.73 -10.44
CA MET A 8 -64.83 77.80 -9.43
C MET A 8 -63.34 77.38 -9.46
N LEU A 9 -62.71 77.69 -8.32
CA LEU A 9 -61.42 77.23 -7.85
C LEU A 9 -61.50 75.74 -7.48
N ALA A 10 -60.43 74.98 -7.71
CA ALA A 10 -60.16 73.73 -7.01
C ALA A 10 -58.67 73.73 -6.61
N SER A 11 -58.37 73.54 -5.33
CA SER A 11 -56.99 73.53 -4.84
C SER A 11 -56.40 72.13 -5.01
N ALA A 12 -55.47 71.97 -5.95
CA ALA A 12 -54.75 70.72 -6.16
C ALA A 12 -53.59 70.64 -5.15
N ILE A 13 -53.76 69.82 -4.11
CA ILE A 13 -52.68 69.45 -3.20
C ILE A 13 -51.64 68.65 -4.01
N PRO A 14 -50.35 69.00 -3.99
CA PRO A 14 -49.32 68.11 -4.49
C PRO A 14 -49.24 66.92 -3.53
N ALA A 15 -49.91 65.83 -3.87
CA ALA A 15 -49.78 64.56 -3.17
C ALA A 15 -48.34 64.07 -3.36
N ALA A 16 -47.49 64.33 -2.36
CA ALA A 16 -46.15 63.78 -2.33
C ALA A 16 -46.27 62.26 -2.31
N LEU A 17 -45.94 61.62 -3.44
CA LEU A 17 -45.63 60.20 -3.51
C LEU A 17 -44.33 59.96 -2.76
N ALA A 18 -44.41 60.02 -1.42
CA ALA A 18 -43.49 59.36 -0.54
C ALA A 18 -43.67 57.86 -0.79
N SER A 19 -42.94 57.35 -1.79
CA SER A 19 -42.73 55.92 -1.94
C SER A 19 -42.14 55.43 -0.63
N THR A 20 -42.94 54.68 0.13
CA THR A 20 -42.44 53.88 1.24
C THR A 20 -41.40 52.94 0.64
N GLN A 21 -40.13 53.28 0.78
CA GLN A 21 -39.05 52.34 0.52
C GLN A 21 -39.33 51.17 1.46
N ALA A 22 -39.63 50.01 0.88
CA ALA A 22 -39.87 48.81 1.65
C ALA A 22 -38.54 48.43 2.30
N LEU A 23 -38.44 48.64 3.60
CA LEU A 23 -37.36 48.13 4.43
C LEU A 23 -37.29 46.62 4.22
N ALA A 24 -36.12 46.16 3.77
CA ALA A 24 -35.92 44.85 3.18
C ALA A 24 -34.43 44.51 3.20
N ALA A 25 -34.13 43.22 3.32
CA ALA A 25 -32.77 42.72 3.18
C ALA A 25 -32.17 43.10 1.80
N PRO A 26 -30.84 43.18 1.67
CA PRO A 26 -30.19 43.55 0.42
C PRO A 26 -30.55 42.64 -0.77
N GLY A 27 -30.24 43.07 -1.99
CA GLY A 27 -30.40 42.16 -3.14
C GLY A 27 -29.43 40.97 -3.06
N ALA A 28 -29.78 39.85 -3.70
CA ALA A 28 -28.93 38.67 -3.67
C ALA A 28 -27.60 38.91 -4.43
N PRO A 29 -26.43 38.74 -3.79
CA PRO A 29 -25.15 38.71 -4.47
C PRO A 29 -25.00 37.41 -5.27
N ASN A 30 -24.07 37.39 -6.22
CA ASN A 30 -23.53 36.17 -6.81
C ASN A 30 -22.03 36.18 -6.58
N VAL A 31 -21.45 35.01 -6.27
CA VAL A 31 -19.99 34.83 -6.26
C VAL A 31 -19.48 34.95 -7.70
N ASP A 32 -18.41 35.69 -7.91
CA ASP A 32 -17.79 35.86 -9.22
C ASP A 32 -17.17 34.56 -9.74
N TRP A 33 -16.71 34.55 -11.00
CA TRP A 33 -15.87 33.46 -11.48
C TRP A 33 -14.57 33.39 -10.66
N MET A 34 -14.30 32.19 -10.17
CA MET A 34 -13.11 31.80 -9.42
C MET A 34 -12.80 30.34 -9.74
N ASP A 35 -11.52 29.99 -9.61
CA ASP A 35 -11.06 28.62 -9.56
C ASP A 35 -11.72 27.84 -8.41
N THR A 36 -11.72 26.52 -8.50
CA THR A 36 -12.43 25.64 -7.55
C THR A 36 -11.52 24.59 -6.92
N ASN A 37 -10.22 24.60 -7.21
CA ASN A 37 -9.24 23.72 -6.61
C ASN A 37 -8.07 24.57 -6.11
N TYR A 38 -7.78 24.47 -4.82
CA TYR A 38 -6.70 25.15 -4.12
C TYR A 38 -5.88 24.13 -3.33
N ALA A 39 -4.71 24.48 -2.81
CA ALA A 39 -3.89 23.56 -2.02
C ALA A 39 -3.14 24.26 -0.87
N ILE A 40 -2.96 23.53 0.22
CA ILE A 40 -2.08 23.89 1.34
C ILE A 40 -0.64 23.41 1.06
N VAL A 41 -0.49 22.27 0.39
CA VAL A 41 0.79 21.83 -0.21
C VAL A 41 0.63 21.81 -1.72
N GLU A 42 1.30 22.73 -2.43
CA GLU A 42 1.27 22.81 -3.89
C GLU A 42 2.33 21.90 -4.52
N ILE A 43 1.96 21.11 -5.53
CA ILE A 43 2.87 20.22 -6.27
C ILE A 43 3.30 20.85 -7.58
N ASN A 44 4.60 20.82 -7.85
CA ASN A 44 5.14 21.11 -9.17
C ASN A 44 5.11 19.85 -10.04
N GLU A 45 4.11 19.78 -10.90
CA GLU A 45 3.86 18.68 -11.86
C GLU A 45 4.98 18.46 -12.89
N THR A 46 5.97 19.35 -12.96
CA THR A 46 7.12 19.23 -13.87
C THR A 46 8.47 19.09 -13.15
N ALA A 47 8.48 19.07 -11.81
CA ALA A 47 9.70 18.85 -11.03
C ALA A 47 10.11 17.38 -11.02
N SER A 48 11.34 17.09 -11.43
CA SER A 48 12.01 15.80 -11.17
C SER A 48 12.85 15.80 -9.89
N ALA A 49 13.10 16.97 -9.31
CA ALA A 49 13.86 17.16 -8.08
C ALA A 49 12.93 17.36 -6.89
N TYR A 50 13.08 16.58 -5.83
CA TYR A 50 12.25 16.65 -4.63
C TYR A 50 12.32 18.04 -3.96
N GLN A 51 13.46 18.73 -4.08
CA GLN A 51 13.65 20.06 -3.50
C GLN A 51 12.78 21.15 -4.15
N ASP A 52 12.32 20.93 -5.38
CA ASP A 52 11.46 21.83 -6.17
C ASP A 52 10.02 21.25 -6.35
N LEU A 53 9.73 20.09 -5.75
CA LEU A 53 8.51 19.31 -5.98
C LEU A 53 7.29 19.80 -5.21
N ALA A 54 7.47 20.21 -3.95
CA ALA A 54 6.39 20.53 -3.03
C ALA A 54 6.61 21.89 -2.34
N THR A 55 5.62 22.78 -2.39
CA THR A 55 5.60 24.05 -1.67
C THR A 55 4.54 24.01 -0.56
N VAL A 56 4.99 23.85 0.68
CA VAL A 56 4.11 23.84 1.87
C VAL A 56 3.77 25.26 2.29
N LYS A 57 2.48 25.57 2.43
CA LYS A 57 1.94 26.84 2.93
C LYS A 57 1.25 26.63 4.28
N PRO A 58 1.12 27.69 5.11
CA PRO A 58 0.32 27.63 6.34
C PRO A 58 -1.20 27.59 6.09
N TYR A 59 -1.64 27.99 4.88
CA TYR A 59 -3.02 28.02 4.44
C TYR A 59 -3.08 28.08 2.90
N ALA A 60 -4.21 27.68 2.33
CA ALA A 60 -4.57 27.99 0.96
C ALA A 60 -5.16 29.41 0.86
N GLU A 61 -4.83 30.14 -0.20
CA GLU A 61 -5.36 31.50 -0.46
C GLU A 61 -6.47 31.45 -1.51
N VAL A 62 -7.70 31.76 -1.08
CA VAL A 62 -8.93 31.63 -1.89
C VAL A 62 -9.51 33.02 -2.18
N PRO A 63 -9.29 33.59 -3.39
CA PRO A 63 -9.74 34.95 -3.73
C PRO A 63 -11.21 34.97 -4.19
N VAL A 64 -12.11 35.35 -3.28
CA VAL A 64 -13.57 35.43 -3.49
C VAL A 64 -13.98 36.86 -3.87
N GLY A 65 -14.56 37.02 -5.06
CA GLY A 65 -15.26 38.25 -5.49
C GLY A 65 -16.76 38.05 -5.52
N TRP A 66 -17.53 39.15 -5.57
CA TRP A 66 -18.99 39.09 -5.75
C TRP A 66 -19.53 40.31 -6.52
N ALA A 67 -20.66 40.10 -7.19
CA ALA A 67 -21.39 41.15 -7.91
C ALA A 67 -22.92 41.02 -7.69
N LYS A 68 -23.66 42.11 -7.89
CA LYS A 68 -25.13 42.15 -7.69
C LYS A 68 -25.85 43.02 -8.72
N TRP A 69 -26.82 42.43 -9.41
CA TRP A 69 -27.55 43.05 -10.51
C TRP A 69 -28.72 43.97 -10.10
N ALA A 70 -29.32 43.78 -8.92
CA ALA A 70 -30.47 44.56 -8.45
C ALA A 70 -30.61 44.53 -6.91
N GLY A 71 -31.37 45.47 -6.36
CA GLY A 71 -31.60 45.60 -4.90
C GLY A 71 -30.54 46.43 -4.18
N ASP A 72 -30.78 46.71 -2.89
CA ASP A 72 -29.83 47.43 -2.02
C ASP A 72 -28.47 46.71 -1.92
N ASP A 73 -27.39 47.47 -1.66
CA ASP A 73 -26.01 46.97 -1.48
C ASP A 73 -25.75 46.41 -0.07
N GLY A 74 -26.57 46.79 0.91
CA GLY A 74 -26.35 46.48 2.33
C GLY A 74 -25.36 47.43 3.00
N THR A 75 -25.16 47.22 4.30
CA THR A 75 -24.17 47.97 5.12
C THR A 75 -22.93 47.14 5.43
N TYR A 76 -23.01 45.81 5.37
CA TYR A 76 -21.87 44.91 5.49
C TYR A 76 -22.06 43.63 4.65
N VAL A 77 -20.94 43.01 4.30
CA VAL A 77 -20.85 41.75 3.57
C VAL A 77 -20.18 40.69 4.46
N GLN A 78 -20.77 39.49 4.48
CA GLN A 78 -20.22 38.31 5.14
C GLN A 78 -19.74 37.31 4.08
N TYR A 79 -18.51 36.83 4.23
CA TYR A 79 -17.99 35.68 3.49
C TYR A 79 -18.11 34.45 4.40
N LYS A 80 -18.60 33.35 3.83
CA LYS A 80 -18.93 32.14 4.56
C LYS A 80 -18.34 30.89 3.92
N LEU A 81 -17.97 29.94 4.76
CA LEU A 81 -17.61 28.57 4.38
C LEU A 81 -18.55 27.59 5.09
N ASN A 82 -19.23 26.73 4.34
CA ASN A 82 -20.22 25.77 4.86
C ASN A 82 -21.28 26.46 5.75
N GLY A 83 -21.71 27.66 5.34
CA GLY A 83 -22.68 28.52 6.04
C GLY A 83 -22.13 29.33 7.24
N ASN A 84 -20.92 29.01 7.74
CA ASN A 84 -20.29 29.71 8.86
C ASN A 84 -19.57 30.99 8.38
N VAL A 85 -19.79 32.12 9.05
CA VAL A 85 -19.13 33.39 8.71
C VAL A 85 -17.66 33.33 9.11
N VAL A 86 -16.77 33.42 8.11
CA VAL A 86 -15.31 33.41 8.32
C VAL A 86 -14.71 34.81 8.23
N LEU A 87 -15.37 35.74 7.52
CA LEU A 87 -14.94 37.14 7.41
C LEU A 87 -16.15 38.07 7.21
N GLN A 88 -16.10 39.27 7.78
CA GLN A 88 -17.12 40.29 7.61
C GLN A 88 -16.49 41.67 7.38
N ASN A 89 -16.83 42.30 6.25
CA ASN A 89 -16.36 43.63 5.87
C ASN A 89 -17.53 44.61 5.75
N ASN A 90 -17.31 45.89 6.04
CA ASN A 90 -18.32 46.93 5.79
C ASN A 90 -18.44 47.22 4.28
N VAL A 91 -19.65 47.51 3.81
CA VAL A 91 -19.91 47.88 2.41
C VAL A 91 -19.86 49.40 2.27
N THR A 92 -18.88 49.91 1.52
CA THR A 92 -18.66 51.35 1.29
C THR A 92 -19.29 51.81 -0.02
N GLY A 93 -20.60 51.52 -0.16
CA GLY A 93 -21.36 51.72 -1.39
C GLY A 93 -20.94 50.74 -2.50
N VAL A 94 -21.21 51.12 -3.75
CA VAL A 94 -21.00 50.27 -4.94
C VAL A 94 -19.53 49.87 -5.20
N ALA A 95 -18.57 50.46 -4.47
CA ALA A 95 -17.13 50.31 -4.73
C ALA A 95 -16.62 48.87 -4.55
N ASN A 96 -17.21 48.10 -3.64
CA ASN A 96 -16.72 46.77 -3.25
C ASN A 96 -17.22 45.64 -4.17
N GLN A 97 -18.01 45.93 -5.23
CA GLN A 97 -18.46 44.92 -6.19
C GLN A 97 -17.34 44.57 -7.17
N GLY A 98 -17.05 43.28 -7.33
CA GLY A 98 -15.95 42.76 -8.17
C GLY A 98 -14.55 42.89 -7.55
N GLU A 99 -14.41 43.48 -6.36
CA GLU A 99 -13.17 43.39 -5.58
C GLU A 99 -13.06 42.00 -4.95
N LYS A 100 -11.92 41.34 -5.15
CA LYS A 100 -11.66 40.01 -4.58
C LYS A 100 -11.03 40.12 -3.19
N VAL A 101 -11.63 39.45 -2.21
CA VAL A 101 -11.10 39.29 -0.86
C VAL A 101 -10.50 37.89 -0.73
N VAL A 102 -9.27 37.80 -0.23
CA VAL A 102 -8.60 36.51 -0.01
C VAL A 102 -9.06 35.92 1.31
N LEU A 103 -9.72 34.78 1.27
CA LEU A 103 -9.93 33.92 2.42
C LEU A 103 -8.70 33.04 2.60
N GLN A 104 -8.27 32.83 3.84
CA GLN A 104 -7.19 31.92 4.20
C GLN A 104 -7.82 30.68 4.81
N ILE A 105 -7.56 29.50 4.23
CA ILE A 105 -8.12 28.22 4.68
C ILE A 105 -6.95 27.30 5.06
N ASP A 106 -6.85 26.98 6.35
CA ASP A 106 -5.76 26.26 6.99
C ASP A 106 -6.03 24.76 7.20
N GLN A 107 -7.17 24.27 6.70
CA GLN A 107 -7.59 22.87 6.74
C GLN A 107 -8.01 22.39 5.34
N GLY A 108 -7.58 21.19 4.95
CA GLY A 108 -8.06 20.56 3.71
C GLY A 108 -9.53 20.14 3.81
N GLY A 109 -10.17 19.94 2.65
CA GLY A 109 -11.56 19.51 2.56
C GLY A 109 -12.31 20.08 1.37
N GLN A 110 -13.63 19.84 1.35
CA GLN A 110 -14.57 20.41 0.38
C GLN A 110 -15.44 21.46 1.09
N TYR A 111 -15.60 22.63 0.46
CA TYR A 111 -16.23 23.81 1.08
C TYR A 111 -17.23 24.50 0.14
N ASP A 112 -18.43 24.75 0.62
CA ASP A 112 -19.38 25.66 -0.03
C ASP A 112 -19.09 27.11 0.38
N VAL A 113 -18.54 27.89 -0.56
CA VAL A 113 -18.37 29.33 -0.41
C VAL A 113 -19.70 30.03 -0.67
N THR A 114 -20.12 30.89 0.25
CA THR A 114 -21.26 31.80 0.06
C THR A 114 -20.89 33.22 0.47
N VAL A 115 -21.54 34.19 -0.16
CA VAL A 115 -21.44 35.61 0.19
C VAL A 115 -22.83 36.11 0.57
N ALA A 116 -22.97 36.76 1.73
CA ALA A 116 -24.22 37.35 2.18
C ALA A 116 -24.08 38.86 2.36
N LEU A 117 -24.97 39.62 1.72
CA LEU A 117 -25.10 41.06 1.94
C LEU A 117 -26.15 41.31 3.01
N CYS A 118 -25.83 42.16 3.98
CA CYS A 118 -26.65 42.38 5.16
C CYS A 118 -26.89 43.88 5.44
N ASN A 119 -28.07 44.19 5.95
CA ASN A 119 -28.42 45.49 6.53
C ASN A 119 -29.22 45.29 7.83
N ALA A 120 -29.88 46.34 8.34
CA ALA A 120 -30.65 46.26 9.59
C ALA A 120 -31.94 45.40 9.48
N ASP A 121 -32.42 45.15 8.27
CA ASP A 121 -33.66 44.41 8.00
C ASP A 121 -33.41 42.91 7.73
N GLY A 122 -32.16 42.52 7.45
CA GLY A 122 -31.74 41.12 7.28
C GLY A 122 -30.51 40.93 6.40
N CYS A 123 -30.25 39.68 6.04
CA CYS A 123 -29.20 39.26 5.11
C CYS A 123 -29.81 38.51 3.92
N THR A 124 -29.21 38.68 2.73
CA THR A 124 -29.51 37.90 1.53
C THR A 124 -28.23 37.27 1.00
N GLU A 125 -28.30 35.97 0.73
CA GLU A 125 -27.14 35.10 0.48
C GLU A 125 -27.06 34.67 -0.99
N SER A 126 -25.84 34.47 -1.49
CA SER A 126 -25.59 33.94 -2.82
C SER A 126 -25.99 32.46 -2.93
N PRO A 127 -26.16 31.93 -4.15
CA PRO A 127 -25.95 30.51 -4.40
C PRO A 127 -24.58 30.07 -3.87
N ALA A 128 -24.48 28.81 -3.42
CA ALA A 128 -23.22 28.22 -3.00
C ALA A 128 -22.28 28.00 -4.20
N LYS A 129 -20.98 28.23 -3.98
CA LYS A 129 -19.90 27.95 -4.91
C LYS A 129 -18.95 26.96 -4.24
N SER A 130 -19.13 25.68 -4.53
CA SER A 130 -18.31 24.61 -3.98
C SER A 130 -16.87 24.70 -4.50
N ILE A 131 -15.90 24.53 -3.59
CA ILE A 131 -14.46 24.47 -3.86
C ILE A 131 -13.82 23.30 -3.12
N VAL A 132 -12.63 22.91 -3.56
CA VAL A 132 -11.75 21.92 -2.93
C VAL A 132 -10.50 22.66 -2.42
N VAL A 133 -10.10 22.38 -1.18
CA VAL A 133 -8.80 22.75 -0.63
C VAL A 133 -8.04 21.44 -0.36
N ALA A 134 -7.02 21.18 -1.16
CA ALA A 134 -6.20 19.98 -1.04
C ALA A 134 -5.17 20.12 0.08
N ASP A 135 -5.03 19.06 0.87
CA ASP A 135 -3.96 18.91 1.86
C ASP A 135 -3.53 17.44 1.95
N THR A 136 -2.29 17.19 2.38
CA THR A 136 -1.62 15.88 2.27
C THR A 136 -2.05 14.86 3.33
N ASP A 137 -3.14 15.13 4.06
CA ASP A 137 -3.84 14.21 4.94
C ASP A 137 -4.95 13.42 4.22
N GLY A 138 -5.32 13.83 3.00
CA GLY A 138 -6.40 13.21 2.22
C GLY A 138 -7.81 13.70 2.54
N SER A 139 -7.96 14.70 3.43
CA SER A 139 -9.24 15.29 3.90
C SER A 139 -10.23 15.76 2.81
N HIS A 140 -9.74 15.95 1.59
CA HIS A 140 -10.47 16.45 0.43
C HIS A 140 -10.83 15.35 -0.60
N LEU A 141 -10.28 14.15 -0.44
CA LEU A 141 -10.41 13.04 -1.40
C LEU A 141 -11.61 12.16 -1.08
N ASP A 142 -12.34 11.78 -2.13
CA ASP A 142 -13.33 10.71 -2.06
C ASP A 142 -12.65 9.34 -1.79
N PRO A 143 -13.39 8.33 -1.29
CA PRO A 143 -12.87 6.97 -1.10
C PRO A 143 -12.30 6.37 -2.39
N LEU A 144 -11.22 5.60 -2.26
CA LEU A 144 -10.54 4.99 -3.40
C LEU A 144 -11.37 3.82 -3.96
N PRO A 145 -11.44 3.61 -5.29
CA PRO A 145 -12.01 2.40 -5.86
C PRO A 145 -11.25 1.16 -5.38
N ASP A 146 -11.98 0.15 -4.90
CA ASP A 146 -11.42 -1.15 -4.55
C ASP A 146 -11.32 -2.03 -5.81
N ASN A 147 -10.10 -2.18 -6.31
CA ASN A 147 -9.72 -3.08 -7.39
C ASN A 147 -8.85 -4.25 -6.88
N SER A 148 -8.90 -4.57 -5.58
CA SER A 148 -8.19 -5.71 -5.01
C SER A 148 -8.69 -7.03 -5.60
N ALA A 149 -7.81 -8.05 -5.66
CA ALA A 149 -8.17 -9.33 -6.25
C ALA A 149 -9.31 -9.99 -5.45
N ALA A 150 -10.39 -10.43 -6.11
CA ALA A 150 -11.61 -10.96 -5.48
C ALA A 150 -11.42 -12.29 -4.71
N THR A 151 -10.21 -12.84 -4.73
CA THR A 151 -9.70 -13.93 -3.89
C THR A 151 -9.36 -13.48 -2.46
N ASN A 152 -9.14 -12.19 -2.23
CA ASN A 152 -9.04 -11.62 -0.88
C ASN A 152 -10.38 -11.72 -0.16
N THR A 153 -10.38 -12.30 1.02
CA THR A 153 -11.55 -12.38 1.90
C THR A 153 -11.45 -11.28 2.96
N PRO A 154 -12.49 -10.47 3.21
CA PRO A 154 -12.46 -9.51 4.31
C PRO A 154 -12.42 -10.20 5.68
N TYR A 155 -11.54 -9.76 6.58
CA TYR A 155 -11.43 -10.26 7.96
C TYR A 155 -11.64 -9.15 8.99
N ALA A 156 -12.12 -9.52 10.17
CA ALA A 156 -12.04 -8.67 11.36
C ALA A 156 -10.76 -8.99 12.13
N ASN A 157 -9.93 -7.98 12.40
CA ASN A 157 -8.80 -8.13 13.33
C ASN A 157 -9.32 -8.25 14.77
N THR A 158 -9.57 -9.48 15.21
CA THR A 158 -10.10 -9.83 16.53
C THR A 158 -9.05 -9.94 17.62
N THR A 159 -7.75 -9.90 17.29
CA THR A 159 -6.66 -10.10 18.25
C THR A 159 -5.89 -8.83 18.62
N GLY A 160 -5.97 -7.80 17.78
CA GLY A 160 -5.11 -6.61 17.87
C GLY A 160 -3.66 -6.85 17.45
N LYS A 161 -3.33 -8.02 16.89
CA LYS A 161 -2.00 -8.32 16.34
C LYS A 161 -1.77 -7.58 15.03
N VAL A 162 -0.51 -7.30 14.73
CA VAL A 162 -0.08 -6.67 13.47
C VAL A 162 -0.40 -7.60 12.29
N VAL A 163 -1.01 -7.01 11.26
CA VAL A 163 -1.06 -7.52 9.88
C VAL A 163 -0.48 -6.40 9.01
N GLY A 164 0.80 -6.51 8.65
CA GLY A 164 1.51 -5.51 7.85
C GLY A 164 1.87 -6.02 6.46
N THR A 165 2.15 -5.11 5.52
CA THR A 165 2.79 -5.51 4.25
C THR A 165 3.60 -4.36 3.66
N TYR A 166 4.63 -4.70 2.90
CA TYR A 166 5.29 -3.76 2.00
C TYR A 166 4.48 -3.54 0.71
N TYR A 167 4.43 -2.29 0.26
CA TYR A 167 4.01 -1.85 -1.07
C TYR A 167 5.17 -1.10 -1.71
N VAL A 168 5.51 -1.44 -2.96
CA VAL A 168 6.70 -0.91 -3.64
C VAL A 168 6.38 0.21 -4.64
N GLU A 169 7.16 1.29 -4.59
CA GLU A 169 6.99 2.51 -5.41
C GLU A 169 6.95 2.19 -6.91
N TRP A 170 7.82 1.30 -7.36
CA TRP A 170 7.94 0.85 -8.76
C TRP A 170 6.88 -0.18 -9.20
N GLY A 171 6.01 -0.64 -8.28
CA GLY A 171 4.93 -1.60 -8.58
C GLY A 171 4.00 -1.12 -9.70
N VAL A 172 3.86 0.20 -9.84
CA VAL A 172 2.98 0.88 -10.82
C VAL A 172 3.43 0.77 -12.28
N TYR A 173 4.55 0.10 -12.54
CA TYR A 173 5.15 -0.13 -13.86
C TYR A 173 4.93 -1.57 -14.35
N GLY A 174 5.99 -2.38 -14.53
CA GLY A 174 5.91 -3.72 -15.11
C GLY A 174 5.03 -4.69 -14.32
N ARG A 175 5.10 -4.63 -12.98
CA ARG A 175 4.21 -5.34 -12.04
C ARG A 175 2.74 -4.97 -12.22
N ASN A 176 2.44 -3.78 -12.78
CA ASN A 176 1.11 -3.22 -12.99
C ASN A 176 0.23 -3.32 -11.73
N PHE A 177 0.82 -3.03 -10.58
CA PHE A 177 0.13 -3.02 -9.30
C PHE A 177 0.12 -1.60 -8.73
N THR A 178 -1.05 -1.19 -8.25
CA THR A 178 -1.34 0.18 -7.82
C THR A 178 -2.05 0.11 -6.47
N VAL A 179 -2.08 1.19 -5.70
CA VAL A 179 -2.59 1.17 -4.32
C VAL A 179 -4.09 0.83 -4.29
N ASP A 180 -4.86 1.13 -5.34
CA ASP A 180 -6.25 0.68 -5.51
C ASP A 180 -6.43 -0.85 -5.57
N LYS A 181 -5.35 -1.62 -5.73
CA LYS A 181 -5.34 -3.09 -5.71
C LYS A 181 -4.89 -3.66 -4.37
N VAL A 182 -4.42 -2.82 -3.45
CA VAL A 182 -4.10 -3.23 -2.07
C VAL A 182 -5.41 -3.54 -1.34
N PRO A 183 -5.59 -4.74 -0.77
CA PRO A 183 -6.76 -5.10 0.04
C PRO A 183 -6.70 -4.42 1.43
N ALA A 184 -6.74 -3.08 1.44
CA ALA A 184 -6.43 -2.27 2.62
C ALA A 184 -7.33 -2.55 3.83
N TYR A 185 -8.58 -2.97 3.60
CA TYR A 185 -9.53 -3.39 4.65
C TYR A 185 -9.05 -4.57 5.52
N ASN A 186 -8.04 -5.32 5.08
CA ASN A 186 -7.42 -6.41 5.83
C ASN A 186 -6.16 -5.97 6.59
N LEU A 187 -5.58 -4.81 6.26
CA LEU A 187 -4.28 -4.40 6.77
C LEU A 187 -4.38 -3.55 8.04
N THR A 188 -3.34 -3.64 8.86
CA THR A 188 -3.09 -2.70 9.98
C THR A 188 -1.97 -1.72 9.63
N HIS A 189 -0.97 -2.18 8.85
CA HIS A 189 0.20 -1.39 8.48
C HIS A 189 0.48 -1.53 6.96
N ILE A 190 0.81 -0.42 6.32
CA ILE A 190 1.35 -0.37 4.95
C ILE A 190 2.74 0.28 5.03
N LEU A 191 3.75 -0.47 4.62
CA LEU A 191 5.15 -0.05 4.61
C LEU A 191 5.52 0.34 3.17
N TYR A 192 5.79 1.62 2.94
CA TYR A 192 6.05 2.15 1.60
C TYR A 192 7.53 2.01 1.24
N GLY A 193 7.84 1.02 0.39
CA GLY A 193 9.19 0.71 -0.08
C GLY A 193 9.55 1.48 -1.36
N PHE A 194 10.52 2.38 -1.39
CA PHE A 194 11.31 2.89 -0.28
C PHE A 194 11.56 4.39 -0.46
N ALA A 195 11.62 5.13 0.65
CA ALA A 195 12.06 6.51 0.67
C ALA A 195 13.60 6.54 0.73
N PRO A 196 14.29 7.10 -0.28
CA PRO A 196 15.75 7.08 -0.31
C PRO A 196 16.36 8.19 0.56
N ILE A 197 17.63 8.01 0.91
CA ILE A 197 18.48 9.03 1.54
C ILE A 197 19.42 9.61 0.47
N CYS A 198 19.44 10.92 0.30
CA CYS A 198 20.22 11.60 -0.72
C CYS A 198 21.73 11.42 -0.53
N GLY A 199 22.43 11.23 -1.65
CA GLY A 199 23.88 11.07 -1.70
C GLY A 199 24.36 10.60 -3.06
N GLY A 200 25.53 11.07 -3.48
CA GLY A 200 26.18 10.70 -4.73
C GLY A 200 27.11 9.48 -4.64
N ASP A 201 28.18 9.51 -5.44
CA ASP A 201 29.24 8.50 -5.43
C ASP A 201 29.84 8.31 -4.02
N GLY A 202 30.01 7.06 -3.60
CA GLY A 202 30.52 6.72 -2.27
C GLY A 202 29.50 6.90 -1.14
N ILE A 203 28.26 7.30 -1.42
CA ILE A 203 27.16 7.40 -0.43
C ILE A 203 25.99 6.48 -0.81
N ASN A 204 25.73 6.28 -2.11
CA ASN A 204 24.67 5.40 -2.63
C ASN A 204 25.23 4.49 -3.75
N ASP A 205 26.31 3.77 -3.49
CA ASP A 205 26.96 2.95 -4.53
C ASP A 205 26.17 1.69 -4.86
N SER A 206 25.51 1.06 -3.87
CA SER A 206 24.62 -0.11 -4.08
C SER A 206 23.48 0.12 -5.09
N VAL A 207 22.99 1.36 -5.21
CA VAL A 207 21.91 1.72 -6.15
C VAL A 207 22.33 1.48 -7.62
N LYS A 208 23.64 1.45 -7.89
CA LYS A 208 24.21 1.24 -9.23
C LYS A 208 24.13 -0.20 -9.73
N GLU A 209 23.72 -1.15 -8.88
CA GLU A 209 23.40 -2.52 -9.31
C GLU A 209 22.10 -2.58 -10.14
N ILE A 210 21.25 -1.54 -10.06
CA ILE A 210 20.00 -1.41 -10.82
C ILE A 210 20.15 -0.32 -11.88
N GLU A 211 20.02 -0.70 -13.16
CA GLU A 211 20.20 0.20 -14.31
C GLU A 211 19.29 1.45 -14.22
N GLY A 212 19.88 2.64 -14.34
CA GLY A 212 19.17 3.92 -14.31
C GLY A 212 18.68 4.37 -12.93
N SER A 213 18.78 3.53 -11.90
CA SER A 213 18.26 3.80 -10.56
C SER A 213 19.11 4.82 -9.80
N PHE A 214 20.44 4.74 -9.91
CA PHE A 214 21.34 5.72 -9.31
C PHE A 214 21.12 7.10 -9.94
N GLU A 215 20.99 7.17 -11.26
CA GLU A 215 20.69 8.41 -11.98
C GLU A 215 19.30 8.97 -11.65
N ALA A 216 18.32 8.11 -11.34
CA ALA A 216 17.02 8.55 -10.83
C ALA A 216 17.17 9.22 -9.46
N LEU A 217 17.91 8.61 -8.53
CA LEU A 217 18.21 9.19 -7.23
C LEU A 217 18.97 10.52 -7.35
N GLN A 218 19.95 10.63 -8.24
CA GLN A 218 20.67 11.89 -8.48
C GLN A 218 19.77 13.00 -9.07
N ARG A 219 18.73 12.64 -9.87
CA ARG A 219 17.72 13.60 -10.33
C ARG A 219 16.79 14.03 -9.19
N ALA A 220 16.30 13.09 -8.40
CA ALA A 220 15.42 13.36 -7.26
C ALA A 220 16.09 14.21 -6.18
N CYS A 221 17.39 14.00 -5.95
CA CYS A 221 18.18 14.74 -4.97
C CYS A 221 18.86 16.01 -5.53
N ALA A 222 18.60 16.40 -6.78
CA ALA A 222 19.17 17.62 -7.34
C ALA A 222 18.78 18.86 -6.50
N GLY A 223 19.79 19.64 -6.10
CA GLY A 223 19.60 20.81 -5.21
C GLY A 223 19.33 20.48 -3.74
N ARG A 224 19.12 19.21 -3.37
CA ARG A 224 18.95 18.73 -1.99
C ARG A 224 20.31 18.35 -1.41
N ALA A 225 20.46 18.52 -0.09
CA ALA A 225 21.69 18.14 0.62
C ALA A 225 21.76 16.62 0.83
N ASP A 226 22.98 16.07 0.80
CA ASP A 226 23.27 14.69 1.18
C ASP A 226 22.74 14.38 2.60
N PHE A 227 22.45 13.10 2.84
CA PHE A 227 21.90 12.57 4.08
C PHE A 227 20.49 13.05 4.45
N LYS A 228 19.80 13.82 3.60
CA LYS A 228 18.35 14.07 3.72
C LYS A 228 17.51 12.96 3.08
N ILE A 229 16.38 12.61 3.68
CA ILE A 229 15.34 11.79 3.05
C ILE A 229 14.73 12.50 1.83
N ALA A 230 14.33 11.73 0.81
CA ALA A 230 13.64 12.21 -0.39
C ALA A 230 12.59 11.18 -0.88
N MET A 231 12.49 11.00 -2.21
CA MET A 231 11.50 10.22 -2.93
C MET A 231 12.18 9.75 -4.21
N HIS A 232 12.24 8.45 -4.50
CA HIS A 232 13.15 7.94 -5.56
C HIS A 232 12.60 8.24 -6.95
N ASP A 233 11.29 8.05 -7.12
CA ASP A 233 10.54 8.35 -8.33
C ASP A 233 9.34 9.27 -8.03
N PRO A 234 9.54 10.60 -8.07
CA PRO A 234 8.45 11.57 -7.96
C PRO A 234 7.30 11.39 -8.96
N TRP A 235 7.55 10.77 -10.12
CA TRP A 235 6.50 10.49 -11.08
C TRP A 235 5.57 9.40 -10.56
N ALA A 236 6.10 8.22 -10.19
CA ALA A 236 5.32 7.16 -9.57
C ALA A 236 4.66 7.58 -8.25
N ALA A 237 5.37 8.35 -7.43
CA ALA A 237 4.93 8.73 -6.09
C ALA A 237 3.76 9.72 -6.08
N ILE A 238 3.83 10.85 -6.79
CA ILE A 238 2.85 11.96 -6.63
C ILE A 238 2.27 12.54 -7.94
N GLN A 239 2.88 12.30 -9.11
CA GLN A 239 2.48 12.96 -10.37
C GLN A 239 1.69 12.07 -11.36
N LYS A 240 2.01 10.76 -11.42
CA LYS A 240 1.43 9.77 -12.36
C LYS A 240 -0.07 9.55 -12.07
N PRO A 241 -1.00 9.80 -13.00
CA PRO A 241 -2.40 9.47 -12.79
C PRO A 241 -2.61 7.95 -12.63
N LEU A 242 -3.20 7.53 -11.51
CA LEU A 242 -3.59 6.14 -11.21
C LEU A 242 -5.12 6.00 -11.18
N PRO A 243 -5.69 4.78 -11.09
CA PRO A 243 -7.14 4.59 -10.96
C PRO A 243 -7.74 5.40 -9.80
N GLY A 244 -8.93 5.95 -10.01
CA GLY A 244 -9.58 6.88 -9.07
C GLY A 244 -9.05 8.33 -9.14
N GLN A 245 -7.94 8.59 -9.84
CA GLN A 245 -7.39 9.93 -10.03
C GLN A 245 -7.60 10.43 -11.46
N SER A 246 -7.62 11.76 -11.63
CA SER A 246 -7.63 12.42 -12.93
C SER A 246 -6.29 13.11 -13.20
N GLN A 247 -6.01 13.49 -14.44
CA GLN A 247 -4.85 14.33 -14.77
C GLN A 247 -4.88 15.71 -14.07
N PHE A 248 -6.03 16.13 -13.55
CA PHE A 248 -6.25 17.41 -12.86
C PHE A 248 -6.31 17.26 -11.32
N SER A 249 -6.14 16.05 -10.78
CA SER A 249 -6.12 15.82 -9.33
C SER A 249 -4.83 16.39 -8.73
N THR A 250 -4.94 17.19 -7.67
CA THR A 250 -3.80 17.91 -7.05
C THR A 250 -2.71 16.99 -6.50
N TYR A 251 -3.10 15.82 -5.99
CA TYR A 251 -2.20 14.74 -5.61
C TYR A 251 -2.58 13.50 -6.42
N LYS A 252 -1.60 12.92 -7.10
CA LYS A 252 -1.74 11.69 -7.89
C LYS A 252 -0.74 10.65 -7.38
N GLY A 253 -0.41 9.66 -8.21
CA GLY A 253 0.56 8.63 -7.89
C GLY A 253 0.15 7.79 -6.68
N ASN A 254 1.13 7.05 -6.16
CA ASN A 254 0.98 6.24 -4.96
C ASN A 254 0.48 7.07 -3.77
N PHE A 255 1.04 8.26 -3.54
CA PHE A 255 0.74 9.11 -2.40
C PHE A 255 -0.70 9.62 -2.41
N GLY A 256 -1.20 10.08 -3.56
CA GLY A 256 -2.61 10.48 -3.69
C GLY A 256 -3.59 9.32 -3.45
N GLN A 257 -3.21 8.08 -3.80
CA GLN A 257 -4.03 6.90 -3.47
C GLN A 257 -3.90 6.50 -1.99
N LEU A 258 -2.71 6.58 -1.39
CA LEU A 258 -2.48 6.32 0.05
C LEU A 258 -3.20 7.32 0.95
N MET A 259 -3.28 8.59 0.55
CA MET A 259 -4.12 9.61 1.20
C MET A 259 -5.61 9.20 1.19
N ALA A 260 -6.13 8.71 0.05
CA ALA A 260 -7.52 8.23 -0.04
C ALA A 260 -7.75 6.95 0.79
N VAL A 261 -6.80 6.00 0.80
CA VAL A 261 -6.81 4.82 1.68
C VAL A 261 -6.83 5.24 3.16
N LYS A 262 -6.02 6.24 3.55
CA LYS A 262 -5.97 6.74 4.93
C LYS A 262 -7.28 7.41 5.35
N ASN A 263 -7.92 8.18 4.45
CA ASN A 263 -9.23 8.78 4.71
C ASN A 263 -10.34 7.70 4.85
N GLN A 264 -10.31 6.66 4.00
CA GLN A 264 -11.27 5.56 4.00
C GLN A 264 -11.08 4.57 5.16
N TYR A 265 -9.83 4.35 5.59
CA TYR A 265 -9.46 3.43 6.66
C TYR A 265 -8.51 4.10 7.68
N PRO A 266 -8.99 5.04 8.52
CA PRO A 266 -8.12 5.85 9.40
C PRO A 266 -7.27 5.06 10.41
N HIS A 267 -7.66 3.80 10.68
CA HIS A 267 -6.97 2.89 11.58
C HIS A 267 -5.67 2.31 10.99
N ILE A 268 -5.49 2.33 9.66
CA ILE A 268 -4.28 1.84 9.01
C ILE A 268 -3.13 2.79 9.32
N LYS A 269 -1.97 2.23 9.64
CA LYS A 269 -0.70 2.93 9.79
C LYS A 269 0.06 2.89 8.48
N ILE A 270 0.33 4.05 7.89
CA ILE A 270 1.13 4.14 6.66
C ILE A 270 2.50 4.69 7.05
N LEU A 271 3.57 3.91 6.83
CA LEU A 271 4.93 4.31 7.19
C LEU A 271 5.80 4.38 5.91
N PRO A 272 6.60 5.44 5.72
CA PRO A 272 7.65 5.44 4.71
C PRO A 272 8.78 4.55 5.23
N SER A 273 9.14 3.50 4.49
CA SER A 273 10.30 2.68 4.82
C SER A 273 11.54 3.29 4.20
N VAL A 274 12.53 3.60 5.02
CA VAL A 274 13.76 4.27 4.61
C VAL A 274 14.89 3.24 4.54
N GLY A 275 15.45 3.06 3.34
CA GLY A 275 16.50 2.09 3.08
C GLY A 275 16.01 0.91 2.23
N GLY A 276 16.21 -0.30 2.74
CA GLY A 276 16.17 -1.54 1.98
C GLY A 276 17.49 -1.79 1.23
N TRP A 277 17.58 -2.95 0.57
CA TRP A 277 18.81 -3.58 0.10
C TRP A 277 19.80 -2.65 -0.61
N THR A 278 19.33 -1.87 -1.58
CA THR A 278 20.18 -1.00 -2.41
C THR A 278 20.32 0.44 -1.90
N LEU A 279 19.51 0.87 -0.94
CA LEU A 279 19.45 2.24 -0.42
C LEU A 279 19.98 2.36 1.03
N SER A 280 20.60 1.29 1.55
CA SER A 280 21.13 1.23 2.91
C SER A 280 22.53 1.85 3.09
N ASP A 281 23.29 2.08 2.02
CA ASP A 281 24.65 2.66 2.06
C ASP A 281 24.77 3.96 2.90
N PRO A 282 23.81 4.92 2.89
CA PRO A 282 23.92 6.16 3.66
C PRO A 282 23.94 5.99 5.18
N PHE A 283 23.33 4.92 5.73
CA PHE A 283 23.26 4.69 7.17
C PHE A 283 24.63 4.43 7.81
N TYR A 284 25.55 3.80 7.08
CA TYR A 284 26.90 3.50 7.56
C TYR A 284 27.76 4.76 7.81
N PHE A 285 27.29 5.94 7.38
CA PHE A 285 27.92 7.24 7.65
C PHE A 285 27.33 7.97 8.88
N PHE A 286 26.31 7.41 9.53
CA PHE A 286 25.64 8.03 10.68
C PHE A 286 26.39 7.88 12.01
N ASP A 287 27.62 7.34 12.01
CA ASP A 287 28.53 7.49 13.15
C ASP A 287 28.89 8.98 13.38
N ASP A 288 28.93 9.78 12.30
CA ASP A 288 28.93 11.24 12.35
C ASP A 288 27.54 11.78 12.76
N PRO A 289 27.40 12.37 13.97
CA PRO A 289 26.12 12.90 14.45
C PRO A 289 25.61 14.08 13.61
N THR A 290 26.46 14.73 12.82
CA THR A 290 26.07 15.83 11.92
C THR A 290 25.22 15.31 10.76
N LYS A 291 25.63 14.18 10.18
CA LYS A 291 24.89 13.49 9.10
C LYS A 291 23.60 12.88 9.64
N ARG A 292 23.70 12.17 10.77
CA ARG A 292 22.54 11.55 11.44
C ARG A 292 21.48 12.59 11.84
N LYS A 293 21.89 13.74 12.38
CA LYS A 293 20.96 14.85 12.65
C LYS A 293 20.35 15.43 11.36
N THR A 294 21.13 15.58 10.29
CA THR A 294 20.62 16.06 8.99
C THR A 294 19.52 15.14 8.46
N PHE A 295 19.67 13.83 8.64
CA PHE A 295 18.65 12.83 8.34
C PHE A 295 17.41 12.97 9.23
N VAL A 296 17.57 12.99 10.55
CA VAL A 296 16.45 13.12 11.51
C VAL A 296 15.66 14.41 11.31
N ASP A 297 16.33 15.55 11.11
CA ASP A 297 15.71 16.84 10.78
C ASP A 297 14.89 16.75 9.47
N SER A 298 15.39 16.00 8.48
CA SER A 298 14.70 15.80 7.21
C SER A 298 13.52 14.85 7.29
N CYS A 299 13.51 13.90 8.23
CA CYS A 299 12.33 13.07 8.53
C CYS A 299 11.22 13.92 9.14
N GLU A 300 11.55 14.88 10.01
CA GLU A 300 10.58 15.84 10.54
C GLU A 300 9.99 16.72 9.41
N GLU A 301 10.84 17.22 8.51
CA GLU A 301 10.43 17.95 7.29
C GLU A 301 9.48 17.11 6.41
N TYR A 302 9.77 15.82 6.25
CA TYR A 302 8.99 14.88 5.45
C TYR A 302 7.60 14.61 6.03
N LEU A 303 7.50 14.30 7.33
CA LEU A 303 6.23 14.01 8.01
C LEU A 303 5.32 15.23 8.16
N ARG A 304 5.89 16.44 8.23
CA ARG A 304 5.11 17.68 8.14
C ARG A 304 4.59 17.98 6.73
N THR A 305 5.32 17.53 5.70
CA THR A 305 4.95 17.71 4.28
C THR A 305 3.91 16.69 3.84
N TRP A 306 4.04 15.42 4.25
CA TRP A 306 3.22 14.29 3.80
C TRP A 306 2.41 13.72 4.96
N LYS A 307 1.34 14.43 5.33
CA LYS A 307 0.60 14.22 6.58
C LYS A 307 -0.05 12.83 6.70
N PHE A 308 -0.36 12.15 5.60
CA PHE A 308 -0.92 10.80 5.61
C PHE A 308 -0.01 9.73 6.23
N PHE A 309 1.31 9.95 6.31
CA PHE A 309 2.23 9.02 7.00
C PHE A 309 2.08 9.13 8.53
N ASP A 310 2.12 7.99 9.22
CA ASP A 310 1.91 7.83 10.67
C ASP A 310 3.18 7.49 11.44
N GLY A 311 4.37 7.70 10.87
CA GLY A 311 5.64 7.35 11.53
C GLY A 311 6.79 7.20 10.55
N ILE A 312 7.84 6.50 10.95
CA ILE A 312 8.98 6.10 10.10
C ILE A 312 9.26 4.61 10.29
N ASP A 313 9.52 3.90 9.20
CA ASP A 313 10.18 2.59 9.24
C ASP A 313 11.64 2.73 8.76
N ILE A 314 12.59 2.09 9.45
CA ILE A 314 14.01 2.10 9.10
C ILE A 314 14.45 0.70 8.69
N ASP A 315 14.79 0.52 7.42
CA ASP A 315 15.30 -0.74 6.87
C ASP A 315 16.78 -0.57 6.52
N TRP A 316 17.64 -0.63 7.55
CA TRP A 316 19.09 -0.62 7.35
C TRP A 316 19.59 -2.06 7.18
N GLU A 317 20.00 -2.39 5.96
CA GLU A 317 20.58 -3.67 5.59
C GLU A 317 22.13 -3.57 5.43
N TYR A 318 22.96 -3.91 6.41
CA TYR A 318 22.68 -4.19 7.83
C TYR A 318 23.77 -3.55 8.71
N PRO A 319 23.46 -3.12 9.95
CA PRO A 319 24.47 -2.77 10.93
C PRO A 319 25.53 -3.88 11.08
N GLY A 320 26.79 -3.56 10.83
CA GLY A 320 27.89 -4.52 10.79
C GLY A 320 28.17 -5.15 9.42
N GLY A 321 27.55 -4.65 8.36
CA GLY A 321 27.78 -5.02 6.96
C GLY A 321 27.06 -6.29 6.51
N ASN A 322 27.44 -6.79 5.33
CA ASN A 322 26.78 -7.91 4.63
C ASN A 322 25.35 -7.56 4.13
N GLY A 323 25.15 -6.29 3.74
CA GLY A 323 24.15 -5.88 2.75
C GLY A 323 24.77 -5.85 1.34
N ALA A 324 24.16 -5.11 0.41
CA ALA A 324 24.63 -5.00 -0.98
C ALA A 324 26.10 -4.53 -1.10
N ASN A 325 26.45 -3.38 -0.51
CA ASN A 325 27.83 -2.87 -0.57
C ASN A 325 28.76 -3.67 0.35
N VAL A 326 29.47 -4.64 -0.22
CA VAL A 326 30.47 -5.48 0.46
C VAL A 326 31.65 -4.72 1.09
N ASN A 327 31.77 -3.41 0.85
CA ASN A 327 32.81 -2.54 1.41
C ASN A 327 32.35 -1.77 2.66
N LEU A 328 31.07 -1.84 3.03
CA LEU A 328 30.49 -1.13 4.17
C LEU A 328 30.18 -2.07 5.36
N GLY A 329 30.23 -1.50 6.56
CA GLY A 329 29.93 -2.20 7.82
C GLY A 329 31.07 -2.17 8.84
N ASP A 330 30.78 -1.72 10.05
CA ASP A 330 31.68 -1.77 11.20
C ASP A 330 30.94 -2.26 12.45
N LYS A 331 31.10 -3.55 12.77
CA LYS A 331 30.51 -4.20 13.96
C LYS A 331 30.94 -3.56 15.29
N THR A 332 31.92 -2.66 15.32
CA THR A 332 32.33 -1.91 16.52
C THR A 332 31.65 -0.56 16.68
N LYS A 333 30.94 -0.06 15.65
CA LYS A 333 30.19 1.22 15.69
C LYS A 333 28.71 1.06 15.39
N ASP A 334 28.37 0.30 14.35
CA ASP A 334 27.05 0.35 13.72
C ASP A 334 25.89 0.03 14.68
N GLY A 335 26.12 -0.85 15.66
CA GLY A 335 25.14 -1.17 16.69
C GLY A 335 24.78 0.00 17.62
N GLU A 336 25.76 0.84 17.99
CA GLU A 336 25.50 2.06 18.76
C GLU A 336 24.99 3.19 17.84
N THR A 337 25.46 3.27 16.59
CA THR A 337 24.92 4.18 15.57
C THR A 337 23.42 3.93 15.32
N TYR A 338 23.02 2.67 15.15
CA TYR A 338 21.62 2.25 15.01
C TYR A 338 20.80 2.66 16.24
N LYS A 339 21.30 2.38 17.45
CA LYS A 339 20.63 2.74 18.70
C LYS A 339 20.46 4.26 18.87
N LEU A 340 21.49 5.04 18.56
CA LEU A 340 21.45 6.51 18.58
C LEU A 340 20.48 7.06 17.52
N LEU A 341 20.43 6.45 16.33
CA LEU A 341 19.46 6.78 15.29
C LEU A 341 18.02 6.56 15.78
N MET A 342 17.71 5.40 16.37
CA MET A 342 16.37 5.11 16.91
C MET A 342 16.01 6.08 18.05
N GLN A 343 16.95 6.39 18.94
CA GLN A 343 16.75 7.33 20.03
C GLN A 343 16.45 8.76 19.52
N GLU A 344 17.19 9.23 18.51
CA GLU A 344 17.02 10.57 17.94
C GLU A 344 15.75 10.69 17.09
N LEU A 345 15.40 9.64 16.33
CA LEU A 345 14.11 9.55 15.62
C LEU A 345 12.93 9.55 16.58
N ARG A 346 12.94 8.72 17.63
CA ARG A 346 11.83 8.67 18.62
C ARG A 346 11.64 10.01 19.30
N ALA A 347 12.72 10.69 19.71
CA ALA A 347 12.64 12.03 20.30
C ALA A 347 12.12 13.10 19.32
N MET A 348 12.35 12.95 18.01
CA MET A 348 11.77 13.81 16.97
C MET A 348 10.27 13.51 16.78
N LEU A 349 9.87 12.24 16.79
CA LEU A 349 8.46 11.85 16.73
C LEU A 349 7.67 12.31 17.98
N ASP A 350 8.21 12.14 19.19
CA ASP A 350 7.57 12.59 20.45
C ASP A 350 7.28 14.10 20.44
N LYS A 351 8.17 14.89 19.81
CA LYS A 351 7.95 16.32 19.56
C LYS A 351 6.81 16.54 18.56
N LEU A 352 6.75 15.80 17.45
CA LEU A 352 5.65 15.88 16.49
C LEU A 352 4.31 15.48 17.12
N GLU A 353 4.26 14.46 17.97
CA GLU A 353 3.06 14.08 18.74
C GLU A 353 2.59 15.25 19.62
N ALA A 354 3.50 15.85 20.38
CA ALA A 354 3.19 16.98 21.27
C ALA A 354 2.73 18.25 20.53
N GLU A 355 3.19 18.47 19.28
CA GLU A 355 2.77 19.61 18.45
C GLU A 355 1.47 19.36 17.67
N THR A 356 1.23 18.13 17.20
CA THR A 356 0.11 17.81 16.28
C THR A 356 -1.08 17.12 16.95
N GLY A 357 -0.90 16.56 18.15
CA GLY A 357 -1.90 15.72 18.80
C GLY A 357 -2.10 14.33 18.16
N ARG A 358 -1.24 13.95 17.19
CA ARG A 358 -1.20 12.61 16.60
C ARG A 358 -0.37 11.66 17.45
N THR A 359 -0.42 10.37 17.11
CA THR A 359 0.57 9.36 17.53
C THR A 359 1.37 8.95 16.31
N TYR A 360 2.70 8.88 16.44
CA TYR A 360 3.62 8.48 15.39
C TYR A 360 4.37 7.22 15.82
N GLU A 361 4.56 6.27 14.92
CA GLU A 361 5.32 5.03 15.18
C GLU A 361 6.77 5.12 14.69
N LEU A 362 7.67 4.42 15.37
CA LEU A 362 9.01 4.13 14.87
C LEU A 362 9.18 2.62 14.76
N THR A 363 9.45 2.12 13.55
CA THR A 363 9.68 0.69 13.31
C THR A 363 11.01 0.46 12.61
N SER A 364 11.43 -0.80 12.52
CA SER A 364 12.58 -1.18 11.70
C SER A 364 12.43 -2.62 11.21
N ALA A 365 12.75 -2.84 9.94
CA ALA A 365 13.00 -4.16 9.40
C ALA A 365 14.43 -4.61 9.71
N ILE A 366 14.58 -5.89 10.09
CA ILE A 366 15.86 -6.47 10.52
C ILE A 366 16.03 -7.89 9.99
N GLY A 367 17.24 -8.24 9.55
CA GLY A 367 17.59 -9.59 9.11
C GLY A 367 17.71 -10.58 10.28
N LEU A 368 17.34 -11.84 10.07
CA LEU A 368 17.26 -12.84 11.17
C LEU A 368 18.59 -13.45 11.64
N ASP A 369 19.69 -13.26 10.91
CA ASP A 369 20.98 -13.90 11.20
C ASP A 369 21.43 -13.55 12.63
N PRO A 370 21.64 -14.54 13.52
CA PRO A 370 22.14 -14.28 14.88
C PRO A 370 23.45 -13.48 14.91
N ALA A 371 24.30 -13.57 13.87
CA ALA A 371 25.54 -12.81 13.75
C ALA A 371 25.34 -11.36 13.23
N LYS A 372 24.14 -11.01 12.75
CA LYS A 372 23.68 -9.63 12.51
C LYS A 372 22.94 -9.10 13.75
N ILE A 373 22.00 -9.87 14.30
CA ILE A 373 21.25 -9.49 15.52
C ILE A 373 22.20 -9.14 16.67
N ALA A 374 23.26 -9.93 16.88
CA ALA A 374 24.25 -9.71 17.94
C ALA A 374 25.14 -8.45 17.77
N VAL A 375 25.01 -7.68 16.68
CA VAL A 375 25.70 -6.38 16.51
C VAL A 375 25.00 -5.27 17.30
N ILE A 376 23.69 -5.37 17.50
CA ILE A 376 22.84 -4.31 18.07
C ILE A 376 22.33 -4.74 19.44
N ASP A 377 22.35 -3.83 20.42
CA ASP A 377 21.70 -4.05 21.71
C ASP A 377 20.19 -3.80 21.62
N TYR A 378 19.43 -4.75 21.06
CA TYR A 378 17.97 -4.64 21.01
C TYR A 378 17.33 -4.67 22.41
N ALA A 379 18.02 -5.18 23.45
CA ALA A 379 17.50 -5.20 24.81
C ALA A 379 17.22 -3.78 25.33
N THR A 380 18.11 -2.82 25.04
CA THR A 380 17.88 -1.40 25.33
C THR A 380 17.27 -0.62 24.17
N THR A 381 17.53 -0.98 22.92
CA THR A 381 17.05 -0.20 21.74
C THR A 381 15.53 -0.33 21.52
N GLN A 382 14.91 -1.46 21.87
CA GLN A 382 13.46 -1.70 21.73
C GLN A 382 12.55 -0.69 22.45
N GLN A 383 13.10 0.12 23.37
CA GLN A 383 12.33 1.16 24.08
C GLN A 383 11.92 2.32 23.15
N TYR A 384 12.63 2.50 22.03
CA TYR A 384 12.39 3.57 21.06
C TYR A 384 11.47 3.17 19.91
N MET A 385 11.23 1.86 19.73
CA MET A 385 10.59 1.31 18.54
C MET A 385 9.28 0.62 18.89
N ASP A 386 8.21 0.85 18.13
CA ASP A 386 6.90 0.25 18.34
C ASP A 386 6.86 -1.21 17.84
N HIS A 387 7.44 -1.47 16.67
CA HIS A 387 7.54 -2.80 16.06
C HIS A 387 8.94 -3.08 15.46
N ILE A 388 9.31 -4.35 15.45
CA ILE A 388 10.51 -4.91 14.84
C ILE A 388 10.02 -5.91 13.77
N PHE A 389 10.17 -5.57 12.50
CA PHE A 389 9.79 -6.42 11.37
C PHE A 389 10.94 -7.41 11.10
N LEU A 390 10.85 -8.61 11.69
CA LEU A 390 11.87 -9.64 11.53
C LEU A 390 11.74 -10.29 10.14
N MET A 391 12.67 -9.97 9.24
CA MET A 391 12.76 -10.52 7.89
C MET A 391 13.14 -12.01 7.95
N SER A 392 12.13 -12.84 8.22
CA SER A 392 12.23 -14.30 8.30
C SER A 392 11.97 -14.95 6.93
N TYR A 393 12.67 -14.44 5.92
CA TYR A 393 12.75 -14.93 4.55
C TYR A 393 14.18 -14.70 4.01
N ASP A 394 14.45 -15.06 2.76
CA ASP A 394 15.75 -14.89 2.08
C ASP A 394 16.93 -15.65 2.71
N PHE A 395 16.68 -16.79 3.35
CA PHE A 395 17.75 -17.60 3.96
C PHE A 395 18.64 -18.26 2.90
N HIS A 396 18.02 -18.73 1.81
CA HIS A 396 18.69 -19.36 0.66
C HIS A 396 18.10 -18.83 -0.65
N GLY A 397 18.89 -18.86 -1.71
CA GLY A 397 18.47 -18.46 -3.05
C GLY A 397 19.59 -18.57 -4.07
N GLY A 398 19.28 -18.22 -5.32
CA GLY A 398 20.18 -18.32 -6.47
C GLY A 398 21.42 -17.41 -6.47
N TRP A 399 21.84 -16.88 -5.32
CA TRP A 399 23.18 -16.33 -5.11
C TRP A 399 24.22 -17.44 -4.81
N SER A 400 23.77 -18.60 -4.30
CA SER A 400 24.60 -19.79 -4.15
C SER A 400 24.03 -20.95 -4.96
N ASN A 401 24.89 -21.65 -5.70
CA ASN A 401 24.54 -22.90 -6.39
C ASN A 401 24.88 -24.16 -5.55
N GLU A 402 25.56 -23.99 -4.41
CA GLU A 402 26.08 -25.08 -3.56
C GLU A 402 25.36 -25.16 -2.20
N ASP A 403 24.54 -24.16 -1.87
CA ASP A 403 23.90 -23.96 -0.55
C ASP A 403 22.37 -23.83 -0.74
N LEU A 404 21.74 -24.96 -1.03
CA LEU A 404 20.31 -25.07 -1.33
C LEU A 404 19.54 -25.38 -0.05
N GLY A 405 18.54 -24.55 0.26
CA GLY A 405 17.68 -24.74 1.44
C GLY A 405 16.34 -24.03 1.31
N HIS A 406 15.51 -24.11 2.35
CA HIS A 406 14.22 -23.42 2.38
C HIS A 406 14.43 -21.93 2.61
N GLN A 407 13.81 -21.05 1.82
CA GLN A 407 14.12 -19.61 1.92
C GLN A 407 13.45 -18.92 3.12
N THR A 408 12.38 -19.50 3.70
CA THR A 408 11.52 -18.84 4.70
C THR A 408 10.91 -19.78 5.75
N ASN A 409 11.56 -20.93 6.03
CA ASN A 409 11.10 -21.95 6.98
C ASN A 409 10.86 -21.44 8.41
N LEU A 410 9.89 -22.06 9.10
CA LEU A 410 9.60 -21.79 10.49
C LEU A 410 10.64 -22.43 11.43
N TYR A 411 11.03 -23.67 11.14
CA TYR A 411 11.96 -24.48 11.91
C TYR A 411 13.09 -25.05 11.05
N VAL A 412 14.14 -25.58 11.70
CA VAL A 412 15.25 -26.27 11.01
C VAL A 412 14.77 -27.58 10.36
N PRO A 413 15.08 -27.82 9.07
CA PRO A 413 14.73 -29.07 8.40
C PRO A 413 15.45 -30.29 9.01
N SER A 414 14.81 -31.46 9.01
CA SER A 414 15.41 -32.67 9.58
C SER A 414 16.59 -33.23 8.79
N TRP A 415 16.77 -32.81 7.54
CA TRP A 415 17.83 -33.27 6.64
C TRP A 415 19.11 -32.43 6.73
N GLU A 416 19.03 -31.19 7.23
CA GLU A 416 20.20 -30.36 7.56
C GLU A 416 20.09 -29.81 9.00
N PRO A 417 20.41 -30.62 10.02
CA PRO A 417 20.27 -30.24 11.42
C PRO A 417 21.33 -29.24 11.92
N THR A 418 22.27 -28.79 11.06
CA THR A 418 23.22 -27.71 11.35
C THR A 418 22.82 -26.37 10.72
N GLU A 419 21.63 -26.31 10.12
CA GLU A 419 21.01 -25.07 9.62
C GLU A 419 20.99 -23.97 10.70
N LYS A 420 21.34 -22.75 10.27
CA LYS A 420 21.46 -21.55 11.10
C LYS A 420 20.26 -20.63 10.95
N PHE A 421 19.49 -20.78 9.88
CA PHE A 421 18.41 -19.88 9.50
C PHE A 421 17.05 -20.59 9.57
N SER A 422 16.21 -20.08 10.47
CA SER A 422 14.78 -20.38 10.54
C SER A 422 14.12 -19.27 11.35
N THR A 423 12.84 -19.02 11.08
CA THR A 423 12.03 -18.03 11.83
C THR A 423 12.17 -18.23 13.34
N ASN A 424 12.14 -19.48 13.81
CA ASN A 424 12.31 -19.84 15.22
C ASN A 424 13.71 -19.50 15.77
N ILE A 425 14.79 -19.61 14.98
CA ILE A 425 16.14 -19.18 15.43
C ILE A 425 16.20 -17.66 15.61
N GLY A 426 15.74 -16.88 14.61
CA GLY A 426 15.74 -15.41 14.68
C GLY A 426 14.92 -14.90 15.87
N VAL A 427 13.67 -15.36 16.01
CA VAL A 427 12.79 -14.99 17.12
C VAL A 427 13.40 -15.37 18.48
N ASN A 428 13.89 -16.60 18.66
CA ASN A 428 14.47 -17.00 19.94
C ASN A 428 15.78 -16.24 20.26
N THR A 429 16.50 -15.74 19.25
CA THR A 429 17.70 -14.90 19.46
C THR A 429 17.32 -13.54 20.04
N LEU A 430 16.32 -12.85 19.46
CA LEU A 430 15.79 -11.60 20.00
C LEU A 430 15.22 -11.79 21.42
N LEU A 431 14.45 -12.85 21.65
CA LEU A 431 13.90 -13.18 22.96
C LEU A 431 15.01 -13.50 24.00
N ALA A 432 16.08 -14.19 23.60
CA ALA A 432 17.22 -14.48 24.47
C ALA A 432 18.05 -13.22 24.81
N GLN A 433 18.04 -12.21 23.93
CA GLN A 433 18.62 -10.90 24.21
C GLN A 433 17.74 -10.05 25.15
N GLY A 434 16.44 -10.38 25.28
CA GLY A 434 15.48 -9.67 26.15
C GLY A 434 14.51 -8.74 25.42
N VAL A 435 14.34 -8.90 24.10
CA VAL A 435 13.29 -8.22 23.35
C VAL A 435 11.91 -8.72 23.80
N GLN A 436 10.97 -7.80 24.01
CA GLN A 436 9.60 -8.13 24.41
C GLN A 436 8.87 -8.83 23.24
N PRO A 437 8.20 -9.98 23.47
CA PRO A 437 7.51 -10.74 22.41
C PRO A 437 6.64 -9.88 21.48
N GLY A 438 5.77 -9.03 22.05
CA GLY A 438 4.86 -8.17 21.30
C GLY A 438 5.51 -7.10 20.40
N LYS A 439 6.82 -6.87 20.51
CA LYS A 439 7.58 -6.00 19.57
C LYS A 439 7.88 -6.73 18.26
N ILE A 440 8.04 -8.05 18.29
CA ILE A 440 8.55 -8.85 17.16
C ILE A 440 7.41 -9.21 16.22
N VAL A 441 7.49 -8.80 14.96
CA VAL A 441 6.54 -9.14 13.90
C VAL A 441 7.22 -10.07 12.91
N VAL A 442 6.61 -11.21 12.58
CA VAL A 442 7.23 -12.30 11.79
C VAL A 442 6.94 -12.12 10.29
N GLY A 443 7.96 -12.29 9.45
CA GLY A 443 7.87 -12.14 7.99
C GLY A 443 7.32 -13.38 7.26
N ALA A 444 6.39 -13.13 6.34
CA ALA A 444 5.87 -14.07 5.35
C ALA A 444 6.28 -13.64 3.93
N ALA A 445 6.70 -14.58 3.09
CA ALA A 445 7.14 -14.27 1.72
C ALA A 445 6.00 -14.47 0.71
N MET A 446 5.60 -13.40 0.02
CA MET A 446 4.64 -13.46 -1.11
C MET A 446 5.33 -13.84 -2.44
N TYR A 447 6.49 -14.49 -2.35
CA TYR A 447 7.35 -14.91 -3.46
C TYR A 447 8.12 -16.18 -3.07
N GLY A 448 8.70 -16.83 -4.07
CA GLY A 448 9.68 -17.89 -3.90
C GLY A 448 11.04 -17.52 -4.44
N ARG A 449 12.09 -18.12 -3.86
CA ARG A 449 13.45 -18.13 -4.42
C ARG A 449 13.77 -19.50 -4.97
N GLY A 450 14.59 -19.55 -6.03
CA GLY A 450 14.83 -20.81 -6.70
C GLY A 450 16.03 -20.90 -7.64
N TRP A 451 16.28 -22.12 -8.07
CA TRP A 451 17.42 -22.60 -8.84
C TRP A 451 16.97 -23.38 -10.08
N THR A 452 17.87 -23.55 -11.05
CA THR A 452 17.69 -24.41 -12.23
C THR A 452 18.83 -25.41 -12.39
N GLY A 453 18.57 -26.53 -13.08
CA GLY A 453 19.52 -27.62 -13.28
C GLY A 453 19.99 -28.31 -11.99
N VAL A 454 19.19 -28.28 -10.93
CA VAL A 454 19.51 -28.96 -9.65
C VAL A 454 19.71 -30.46 -9.89
N ASN A 455 20.87 -30.96 -9.48
CA ASN A 455 21.33 -32.31 -9.75
C ASN A 455 22.19 -32.85 -8.58
N GLY A 456 22.58 -34.12 -8.64
CA GLY A 456 23.45 -34.74 -7.61
C GLY A 456 22.78 -35.03 -6.26
N TYR A 457 21.51 -34.70 -6.08
CA TYR A 457 20.76 -34.88 -4.84
C TYR A 457 20.61 -36.36 -4.41
N VAL A 458 20.46 -36.57 -3.11
CA VAL A 458 20.25 -37.88 -2.46
C VAL A 458 18.85 -37.98 -1.84
N ASP A 459 18.43 -39.19 -1.50
CA ASP A 459 17.18 -39.51 -0.79
C ASP A 459 15.89 -38.85 -1.34
N ASN A 460 15.89 -38.53 -2.65
CA ASN A 460 14.87 -37.76 -3.38
C ASN A 460 14.62 -36.33 -2.83
N ASN A 461 15.53 -35.78 -2.03
CA ASN A 461 15.43 -34.42 -1.51
C ASN A 461 16.27 -33.45 -2.37
N PRO A 462 15.66 -32.61 -3.24
CA PRO A 462 16.41 -31.77 -4.18
C PRO A 462 17.31 -30.73 -3.51
N PHE A 463 17.04 -30.33 -2.26
CA PHE A 463 17.91 -29.43 -1.49
C PHE A 463 19.29 -30.03 -1.15
N THR A 464 19.45 -31.36 -1.22
CA THR A 464 20.75 -32.03 -1.01
C THR A 464 21.64 -32.08 -2.27
N GLY A 465 21.19 -31.50 -3.38
CA GLY A 465 21.94 -31.40 -4.62
C GLY A 465 22.67 -30.07 -4.78
N THR A 466 23.19 -29.82 -5.99
CA THR A 466 23.74 -28.52 -6.40
C THR A 466 23.09 -28.04 -7.69
N ALA A 467 23.04 -26.73 -7.87
CA ALA A 467 22.39 -26.06 -9.00
C ALA A 467 23.37 -25.67 -10.12
N THR A 468 22.83 -25.32 -11.29
CA THR A 468 23.62 -24.72 -12.39
C THR A 468 23.42 -23.20 -12.50
N GLY A 469 22.35 -22.67 -11.90
CA GLY A 469 22.06 -21.24 -11.86
C GLY A 469 20.71 -20.96 -11.19
N LYS A 470 20.26 -19.71 -11.32
CA LYS A 470 18.97 -19.23 -10.83
C LYS A 470 17.79 -19.84 -11.62
N VAL A 471 16.64 -20.05 -10.97
CA VAL A 471 15.39 -20.34 -11.71
C VAL A 471 15.00 -19.12 -12.54
N LYS A 472 14.38 -19.32 -13.71
CA LYS A 472 13.79 -18.20 -14.46
C LYS A 472 12.70 -17.55 -13.61
N GLY A 473 12.84 -16.24 -13.38
CA GLY A 473 11.96 -15.50 -12.50
C GLY A 473 10.68 -14.95 -13.13
N THR A 474 9.97 -14.13 -12.35
CA THR A 474 8.85 -13.29 -12.84
C THR A 474 9.35 -11.93 -13.32
N TRP A 475 10.13 -11.23 -12.49
CA TRP A 475 10.70 -9.90 -12.79
C TRP A 475 12.23 -9.88 -12.81
N GLU A 476 12.86 -10.70 -11.96
CA GLU A 476 14.31 -10.91 -11.89
C GLU A 476 14.62 -12.40 -11.78
N ASP A 477 15.72 -12.88 -12.38
CA ASP A 477 16.07 -14.29 -12.26
C ASP A 477 16.41 -14.66 -10.82
N GLY A 478 15.87 -15.81 -10.37
CA GLY A 478 15.96 -16.32 -9.01
C GLY A 478 14.77 -15.99 -8.11
N VAL A 479 13.83 -15.13 -8.55
CA VAL A 479 12.63 -14.74 -7.77
C VAL A 479 11.35 -14.98 -8.59
N VAL A 480 10.37 -15.63 -7.99
CA VAL A 480 9.08 -15.94 -8.61
C VAL A 480 7.94 -15.47 -7.70
N ASP A 481 7.04 -14.62 -8.20
CA ASP A 481 5.87 -14.15 -7.46
C ASP A 481 5.00 -15.35 -7.04
N TYR A 482 4.42 -15.33 -5.83
CA TYR A 482 3.55 -16.42 -5.36
C TYR A 482 2.39 -16.67 -6.33
N LYS A 483 1.78 -15.61 -6.88
CA LYS A 483 0.74 -15.69 -7.92
C LYS A 483 1.20 -16.46 -9.18
N GLN A 484 2.48 -16.39 -9.56
CA GLN A 484 3.06 -17.17 -10.65
C GLN A 484 3.36 -18.62 -10.22
N ILE A 485 3.86 -18.84 -8.99
CA ILE A 485 4.11 -20.19 -8.46
C ILE A 485 2.81 -21.01 -8.46
N VAL A 486 1.74 -20.47 -7.89
CA VAL A 486 0.41 -21.14 -7.84
C VAL A 486 -0.08 -21.50 -9.24
N THR A 487 0.06 -20.59 -10.20
CA THR A 487 -0.46 -20.77 -11.57
C THR A 487 0.37 -21.75 -12.40
N ASN A 488 1.70 -21.66 -12.34
CA ASN A 488 2.61 -22.31 -13.30
C ASN A 488 3.49 -23.43 -12.71
N MET A 489 3.60 -23.53 -11.38
CA MET A 489 4.61 -24.38 -10.70
C MET A 489 4.01 -25.37 -9.69
N THR A 490 2.69 -25.59 -9.72
CA THR A 490 1.97 -26.52 -8.82
C THR A 490 1.45 -27.78 -9.51
N SER A 491 1.63 -27.92 -10.83
CA SER A 491 1.01 -28.99 -11.62
C SER A 491 1.84 -29.45 -12.83
N GLY A 492 1.38 -30.50 -13.51
CA GLY A 492 1.99 -31.03 -14.73
C GLY A 492 3.30 -31.76 -14.45
N ALA A 493 4.43 -31.14 -14.82
CA ALA A 493 5.77 -31.66 -14.55
C ALA A 493 6.29 -31.30 -13.15
N TRP A 494 5.64 -30.36 -12.47
CA TRP A 494 6.01 -29.91 -11.13
C TRP A 494 5.42 -30.82 -10.05
N GLN A 495 6.23 -31.09 -9.03
CA GLN A 495 5.90 -31.81 -7.81
C GLN A 495 5.89 -30.79 -6.67
N VAL A 496 4.74 -30.61 -6.01
CA VAL A 496 4.66 -29.79 -4.79
C VAL A 496 5.03 -30.67 -3.60
N GLY A 497 6.08 -30.28 -2.89
CA GLY A 497 6.51 -30.87 -1.63
C GLY A 497 6.19 -29.95 -0.45
N TYR A 498 6.12 -30.55 0.75
CA TYR A 498 6.01 -29.82 2.00
C TYR A 498 6.85 -30.51 3.07
N ASP A 499 7.79 -29.79 3.66
CA ASP A 499 8.63 -30.24 4.76
C ASP A 499 7.88 -30.00 6.07
N GLU A 500 7.27 -31.06 6.63
CA GLU A 500 6.47 -30.97 7.86
C GLU A 500 7.31 -30.72 9.12
N VAL A 501 8.65 -30.81 9.05
CA VAL A 501 9.54 -30.50 10.17
C VAL A 501 9.92 -29.02 10.12
N ALA A 502 10.26 -28.51 8.93
CA ALA A 502 10.56 -27.10 8.72
C ALA A 502 9.30 -26.19 8.67
N GLU A 503 8.13 -26.80 8.45
CA GLU A 503 6.86 -26.19 8.03
C GLU A 503 7.04 -25.27 6.82
N ALA A 504 7.59 -25.84 5.73
CA ALA A 504 8.00 -25.10 4.53
C ALA A 504 7.62 -25.82 3.20
N PRO A 505 6.95 -25.14 2.25
CA PRO A 505 6.62 -25.69 0.93
C PRO A 505 7.76 -25.51 -0.08
N TYR A 506 7.75 -26.37 -1.10
CA TYR A 506 8.58 -26.22 -2.29
C TYR A 506 7.91 -26.81 -3.54
N SER A 507 8.33 -26.33 -4.71
CA SER A 507 7.92 -26.80 -6.03
C SER A 507 9.15 -27.30 -6.78
N TRP A 508 9.09 -28.53 -7.27
CA TRP A 508 10.22 -29.25 -7.86
C TRP A 508 9.88 -29.82 -9.23
N ASN A 509 10.66 -29.49 -10.26
CA ASN A 509 10.56 -30.08 -11.59
C ASN A 509 11.79 -30.96 -11.87
N PRO A 510 11.70 -32.29 -11.68
CA PRO A 510 12.83 -33.20 -11.90
C PRO A 510 13.26 -33.37 -13.37
N THR A 511 12.58 -32.72 -14.33
CA THR A 511 12.93 -32.78 -15.76
C THR A 511 13.91 -31.69 -16.17
N SER A 512 13.72 -30.46 -15.67
CA SER A 512 14.61 -29.31 -15.87
C SER A 512 15.60 -29.11 -14.72
N GLY A 513 15.31 -29.69 -13.55
CA GLY A 513 16.01 -29.39 -12.32
C GLY A 513 15.62 -28.04 -11.72
N ASP A 514 14.42 -27.53 -12.02
CA ASP A 514 13.95 -26.28 -11.40
C ASP A 514 13.40 -26.54 -9.99
N LEU A 515 13.94 -25.83 -9.00
CA LEU A 515 13.54 -25.91 -7.59
C LEU A 515 13.17 -24.52 -7.09
N VAL A 516 11.98 -24.37 -6.49
CA VAL A 516 11.51 -23.11 -5.90
C VAL A 516 10.99 -23.37 -4.49
N THR A 517 11.50 -22.63 -3.51
CA THR A 517 11.05 -22.61 -2.11
C THR A 517 10.36 -21.27 -1.83
N TYR A 518 9.26 -21.29 -1.09
CA TYR A 518 8.33 -20.16 -0.95
C TYR A 518 7.54 -20.26 0.36
N ASP A 519 6.60 -19.33 0.59
CA ASP A 519 5.58 -19.43 1.64
C ASP A 519 4.23 -19.80 1.01
N ASN A 520 3.41 -20.62 1.66
CA ASN A 520 2.05 -20.94 1.22
C ASN A 520 1.07 -20.90 2.40
N PRO A 521 -0.25 -21.03 2.19
CA PRO A 521 -1.23 -20.95 3.27
C PRO A 521 -0.95 -21.86 4.47
N ARG A 522 -0.32 -23.04 4.29
CA ARG A 522 0.03 -23.93 5.41
C ARG A 522 1.22 -23.39 6.22
N SER A 523 2.31 -22.97 5.59
CA SER A 523 3.47 -22.40 6.32
C SER A 523 3.13 -21.05 6.96
N VAL A 524 2.32 -20.23 6.30
CA VAL A 524 1.83 -18.95 6.84
C VAL A 524 0.86 -19.19 8.01
N HIS A 525 -0.01 -20.21 7.96
CA HIS A 525 -0.78 -20.66 9.13
C HIS A 525 0.13 -21.09 10.27
N ALA A 526 1.18 -21.87 10.00
CA ALA A 526 2.13 -22.31 11.01
C ALA A 526 2.87 -21.11 11.65
N LYS A 527 3.28 -20.11 10.86
CA LYS A 527 3.86 -18.85 11.35
C LYS A 527 2.88 -18.06 12.23
N GLY A 528 1.61 -17.94 11.83
CA GLY A 528 0.57 -17.28 12.65
C GLY A 528 0.27 -18.02 13.96
N ALA A 529 0.19 -19.35 13.90
CA ALA A 529 0.04 -20.19 15.09
C ALA A 529 1.25 -20.09 16.03
N TYR A 530 2.48 -19.99 15.48
CA TYR A 530 3.70 -19.74 16.23
C TYR A 530 3.71 -18.35 16.89
N VAL A 531 3.32 -17.30 16.15
CA VAL A 531 3.13 -15.94 16.68
C VAL A 531 2.19 -15.95 17.89
N ASN A 532 1.04 -16.63 17.77
CA ASN A 532 0.09 -16.77 18.86
C ASN A 532 0.64 -17.60 20.04
N ALA A 533 1.33 -18.71 19.78
CA ALA A 533 1.92 -19.56 20.82
C ALA A 533 3.11 -18.93 21.57
N LYS A 534 3.72 -17.88 20.99
CA LYS A 534 4.86 -17.14 21.54
C LYS A 534 4.51 -15.72 22.01
N ASP A 535 3.25 -15.30 21.86
CA ASP A 535 2.74 -13.94 22.09
C ASP A 535 3.51 -12.83 21.34
N LEU A 536 3.90 -13.11 20.09
CA LEU A 536 4.60 -12.13 19.24
C LEU A 536 3.67 -11.02 18.75
N GLY A 537 4.21 -9.94 18.19
CA GLY A 537 3.46 -8.76 17.76
C GLY A 537 2.47 -9.00 16.60
N GLY A 538 2.81 -9.89 15.65
CA GLY A 538 1.94 -10.21 14.51
C GLY A 538 2.71 -10.80 13.33
N LEU A 539 2.14 -10.64 12.13
CA LEU A 539 2.76 -11.00 10.85
C LEU A 539 2.90 -9.76 9.94
N PHE A 540 3.93 -9.75 9.10
CA PHE A 540 4.06 -8.84 7.97
C PHE A 540 4.53 -9.58 6.71
N SER A 541 4.38 -8.97 5.54
CA SER A 541 4.74 -9.59 4.26
C SER A 541 5.53 -8.70 3.30
N TRP A 542 6.39 -9.33 2.50
CA TRP A 542 7.04 -8.76 1.31
C TRP A 542 6.68 -9.61 0.08
N GLU A 543 6.22 -9.09 -1.05
CA GLU A 543 5.67 -7.75 -1.35
C GLU A 543 4.21 -7.90 -1.82
N ILE A 544 3.33 -6.94 -1.51
CA ILE A 544 1.87 -7.14 -1.62
C ILE A 544 1.37 -7.42 -3.03
N ASP A 545 2.09 -6.99 -4.07
CA ASP A 545 1.69 -7.23 -5.45
C ASP A 545 1.93 -8.66 -5.92
N ALA A 546 2.82 -9.41 -5.26
CA ALA A 546 3.21 -10.76 -5.63
C ALA A 546 2.24 -11.86 -5.14
N ASP A 547 1.36 -11.54 -4.18
CA ASP A 547 0.27 -12.40 -3.72
C ASP A 547 -0.89 -12.48 -4.73
N ASN A 548 -1.70 -13.54 -4.64
CA ASN A 548 -3.03 -13.62 -5.27
C ASN A 548 -4.16 -13.36 -4.25
N GLY A 549 -3.83 -13.22 -2.96
CA GLY A 549 -4.73 -13.08 -1.82
C GLY A 549 -4.69 -14.27 -0.85
N ASP A 550 -4.17 -15.43 -1.26
CA ASP A 550 -4.06 -16.62 -0.42
C ASP A 550 -3.11 -16.39 0.77
N ILE A 551 -1.99 -15.67 0.57
CA ILE A 551 -1.00 -15.42 1.63
C ILE A 551 -1.57 -14.45 2.67
N LEU A 552 -2.17 -13.34 2.25
CA LEU A 552 -2.80 -12.41 3.20
C LEU A 552 -3.98 -13.07 3.93
N ASN A 553 -4.85 -13.82 3.22
CA ASN A 553 -5.90 -14.62 3.85
C ASN A 553 -5.33 -15.57 4.92
N ALA A 554 -4.21 -16.24 4.63
CA ALA A 554 -3.55 -17.15 5.55
C ALA A 554 -2.91 -16.44 6.76
N MET A 555 -2.40 -15.21 6.60
CA MET A 555 -1.93 -14.39 7.73
C MET A 555 -3.06 -14.14 8.73
N HIS A 556 -4.26 -13.80 8.25
CA HIS A 556 -5.43 -13.62 9.11
C HIS A 556 -5.85 -14.92 9.82
N VAL A 557 -6.01 -16.02 9.09
CA VAL A 557 -6.45 -17.29 9.67
C VAL A 557 -5.42 -17.85 10.65
N GLY A 558 -4.13 -17.77 10.35
CA GLY A 558 -3.04 -18.16 11.26
C GLY A 558 -3.01 -17.32 12.55
N LEU A 559 -3.31 -16.03 12.46
CA LEU A 559 -3.46 -15.15 13.62
C LEU A 559 -4.78 -15.37 14.39
N GLY A 560 -5.73 -16.15 13.89
CA GLY A 560 -7.01 -16.41 14.54
C GLY A 560 -8.09 -15.35 14.28
N HIS A 561 -7.95 -14.58 13.20
CA HIS A 561 -8.95 -13.61 12.76
C HIS A 561 -10.16 -14.29 12.13
N THR A 562 -11.35 -13.75 12.40
CA THR A 562 -12.61 -14.26 11.83
C THR A 562 -12.92 -13.56 10.52
N ALA A 563 -13.25 -14.35 9.48
CA ALA A 563 -13.74 -13.79 8.23
C ALA A 563 -15.04 -13.00 8.47
N SER A 564 -15.07 -11.76 7.96
CA SER A 564 -16.22 -10.88 8.03
C SER A 564 -17.27 -11.37 7.04
N GLY A 565 -18.28 -12.10 7.53
CA GLY A 565 -19.38 -12.60 6.71
C GLY A 565 -20.05 -11.46 5.92
N SER A 566 -20.43 -11.74 4.67
CA SER A 566 -20.78 -10.75 3.65
C SER A 566 -22.09 -9.98 3.90
N SER A 567 -22.15 -9.18 4.96
CA SER A 567 -23.20 -8.17 5.15
C SER A 567 -22.95 -7.00 4.18
N THR A 568 -23.75 -6.94 3.11
CA THR A 568 -23.74 -5.83 2.15
C THR A 568 -23.82 -4.47 2.85
N SER A 569 -23.07 -3.49 2.36
CA SER A 569 -22.96 -2.14 2.91
C SER A 569 -24.30 -1.39 2.97
N SER A 570 -24.97 -1.45 4.12
CA SER A 570 -26.12 -0.61 4.44
C SER A 570 -25.64 0.78 4.88
N SER A 571 -25.74 1.78 4.00
CA SER A 571 -25.32 3.15 4.24
C SER A 571 -26.11 3.82 5.37
N SER A 572 -25.49 3.94 6.55
CA SER A 572 -26.09 4.56 7.74
C SER A 572 -26.20 6.08 7.59
N SER A 573 -27.31 6.55 7.01
CA SER A 573 -27.59 7.97 6.84
C SER A 573 -27.82 8.65 8.20
N SER A 574 -26.85 9.42 8.69
CA SER A 574 -26.90 10.12 9.98
C SER A 574 -27.79 11.37 9.92
N SER A 575 -29.11 11.18 9.86
CA SER A 575 -30.09 12.26 9.89
C SER A 575 -30.09 12.98 11.25
N SER A 576 -29.45 14.15 11.31
CA SER A 576 -29.41 14.99 12.50
C SER A 576 -30.81 15.54 12.84
N SER A 577 -31.26 15.27 14.07
CA SER A 577 -32.51 15.84 14.61
C SER A 577 -32.23 16.46 15.97
N SER A 578 -32.38 17.78 16.04
CA SER A 578 -32.10 18.58 17.23
C SER A 578 -33.37 18.75 18.07
N SER A 579 -33.25 18.55 19.38
CA SER A 579 -34.27 18.93 20.36
C SER A 579 -33.60 19.44 21.63
N SER A 580 -34.00 20.63 22.08
CA SER A 580 -33.32 21.39 23.13
C SER A 580 -34.24 21.67 24.31
N SER A 581 -33.75 21.48 25.54
CA SER A 581 -34.44 21.90 26.76
C SER A 581 -33.48 22.12 27.94
N SER A 582 -32.84 23.28 27.92
CA SER A 582 -32.52 24.20 29.04
C SER A 582 -32.49 23.74 30.52
N SER A 583 -31.65 24.47 31.30
CA SER A 583 -31.68 24.71 32.77
C SER A 583 -31.21 23.57 33.70
N SER A 584 -30.46 23.84 34.79
CA SER A 584 -29.81 25.09 35.26
C SER A 584 -28.87 24.85 36.45
N SER A 585 -27.84 25.71 36.60
CA SER A 585 -27.16 26.10 37.88
C SER A 585 -26.51 25.01 38.78
N SER A 586 -25.40 25.23 39.49
CA SER A 586 -24.41 26.33 39.56
C SER A 586 -23.29 25.93 40.54
N SER A 587 -22.11 26.59 40.48
CA SER A 587 -21.05 26.63 41.53
C SER A 587 -20.37 25.29 41.92
N SER A 588 -19.11 25.25 42.37
CA SER A 588 -18.00 26.23 42.33
C SER A 588 -16.66 25.55 42.64
N SER A 589 -15.58 26.15 42.12
CA SER A 589 -14.15 25.95 42.46
C SER A 589 -13.77 25.34 43.82
N SER A 590 -12.78 24.43 43.81
CA SER A 590 -11.56 24.55 44.65
C SER A 590 -10.44 23.62 44.18
N SER A 591 -9.19 24.07 44.26
CA SER A 591 -7.97 23.40 43.76
C SER A 591 -6.96 23.06 44.86
N SER A 592 -6.45 21.82 44.89
CA SER A 592 -5.16 21.39 45.51
C SER A 592 -5.05 19.86 45.37
N SER A 593 -4.02 19.17 44.86
CA SER A 593 -2.56 19.34 44.67
C SER A 593 -1.71 18.47 45.62
N SER A 594 -0.77 17.72 45.02
CA SER A 594 0.49 17.18 45.57
C SER A 594 0.53 16.08 46.67
N SER A 595 1.30 15.02 46.35
CA SER A 595 2.25 14.26 47.21
C SER A 595 1.76 13.41 48.42
N SER A 596 2.39 12.27 48.78
CA SER A 596 3.38 11.40 48.10
C SER A 596 3.64 10.08 48.88
N SER A 597 4.44 9.18 48.28
CA SER A 597 5.46 8.32 48.93
C SER A 597 5.11 7.17 49.92
N SER A 598 5.32 5.94 49.42
CA SER A 598 6.23 4.90 49.99
C SER A 598 5.83 3.96 51.14
N GLY A 599 6.02 2.64 50.92
CA GLY A 599 6.78 1.78 51.87
C GLY A 599 6.26 0.36 52.22
N GLY A 600 7.08 -0.67 51.96
CA GLY A 600 6.94 -2.06 52.50
C GLY A 600 6.16 -3.04 51.60
N SER A 601 6.61 -4.25 51.22
CA SER A 601 7.42 -5.33 51.87
C SER A 601 6.65 -6.13 52.94
N SER A 602 6.61 -7.48 52.95
CA SER A 602 7.30 -8.51 52.12
C SER A 602 6.67 -9.93 52.23
N SER A 603 7.27 -10.90 51.50
CA SER A 603 7.48 -12.32 51.88
C SER A 603 6.30 -13.32 51.99
N SER A 604 6.03 -14.02 50.88
CA SER A 604 6.15 -15.49 50.69
C SER A 604 5.68 -16.51 51.77
N SER A 605 4.87 -17.50 51.34
CA SER A 605 5.24 -18.94 51.37
C SER A 605 4.17 -19.84 50.69
N SER A 606 4.48 -21.11 50.44
CA SER A 606 3.72 -22.07 49.61
C SER A 606 3.08 -23.22 50.42
N SER A 607 2.10 -23.93 49.83
CA SER A 607 2.08 -25.41 49.66
C SER A 607 0.66 -26.05 49.56
N SER A 608 0.35 -26.58 48.36
CA SER A 608 -0.36 -27.86 48.04
C SER A 608 -1.54 -28.46 48.87
N SER A 609 -2.49 -29.07 48.12
CA SER A 609 -3.39 -30.21 48.47
C SER A 609 -4.55 -30.00 49.48
N SER A 610 -5.74 -30.64 49.37
CA SER A 610 -6.36 -31.41 48.26
C SER A 610 -7.86 -31.75 48.48
N SER A 611 -8.64 -31.78 47.39
CA SER A 611 -9.82 -32.66 47.12
C SER A 611 -11.18 -32.53 47.87
N SER A 612 -12.24 -33.02 47.18
CA SER A 612 -13.56 -33.51 47.67
C SER A 612 -14.75 -32.54 47.96
N SER A 613 -15.39 -32.10 46.87
CA SER A 613 -16.83 -32.33 46.52
C SER A 613 -17.95 -32.35 47.60
N SER A 614 -18.92 -31.43 47.49
CA SER A 614 -20.40 -31.66 47.48
C SER A 614 -21.19 -30.34 47.73
N SER A 615 -22.49 -30.19 47.42
CA SER A 615 -23.24 -30.37 46.15
C SER A 615 -24.75 -30.10 46.36
N SER A 616 -25.28 -28.98 45.84
CA SER A 616 -26.73 -28.70 45.63
C SER A 616 -26.85 -27.33 44.93
N SER A 617 -27.40 -27.17 43.71
CA SER A 617 -28.80 -27.38 43.28
C SER A 617 -29.78 -26.43 44.00
N SER A 618 -30.82 -25.85 43.39
CA SER A 618 -31.58 -26.14 42.15
C SER A 618 -32.32 -24.84 41.74
N SER A 619 -33.13 -24.65 40.68
CA SER A 619 -33.63 -25.38 39.49
C SER A 619 -34.30 -24.30 38.57
N SER A 620 -35.01 -24.52 37.46
CA SER A 620 -35.62 -25.73 36.91
C SER A 620 -35.87 -25.60 35.40
N SER A 621 -35.62 -26.67 34.66
CA SER A 621 -36.36 -26.96 33.42
C SER A 621 -37.65 -27.74 33.76
N SER A 622 -38.58 -27.83 32.80
CA SER A 622 -39.64 -28.86 32.80
C SER A 622 -39.93 -29.27 31.36
N SER A 623 -40.43 -30.48 31.16
CA SER A 623 -40.27 -31.22 29.90
C SER A 623 -41.56 -31.85 29.38
N SER A 624 -41.55 -32.25 28.11
CA SER A 624 -42.49 -33.19 27.49
C SER A 624 -41.74 -34.11 26.52
N SER A 625 -42.28 -35.29 26.22
CA SER A 625 -41.49 -36.40 25.66
C SER A 625 -42.29 -37.28 24.68
N SER A 626 -41.63 -37.76 23.61
CA SER A 626 -42.20 -38.76 22.68
C SER A 626 -41.14 -39.46 21.80
N SER A 627 -41.09 -40.79 21.88
CA SER A 627 -40.79 -41.76 20.81
C SER A 627 -39.68 -41.49 19.77
N SER A 628 -38.53 -42.16 19.97
CA SER A 628 -37.79 -42.96 18.98
C SER A 628 -37.96 -42.69 17.47
N SER A 629 -36.92 -42.13 16.84
CA SER A 629 -36.60 -42.31 15.42
C SER A 629 -35.08 -42.19 15.20
N SER A 630 -34.49 -43.05 14.35
CA SER A 630 -33.05 -43.03 14.06
C SER A 630 -32.67 -41.83 13.19
N GLY A 631 -32.24 -40.73 13.80
CA GLY A 631 -31.72 -39.56 13.09
C GLY A 631 -30.29 -39.79 12.62
N GLY A 632 -30.11 -40.16 11.35
CA GLY A 632 -28.80 -40.11 10.69
C GLY A 632 -28.44 -38.69 10.28
N VAL A 633 -27.15 -38.44 10.04
CA VAL A 633 -26.70 -37.13 9.53
C VAL A 633 -26.97 -37.06 8.03
N SER A 634 -27.38 -35.90 7.53
CA SER A 634 -27.55 -35.66 6.09
C SER A 634 -26.20 -35.26 5.48
N CYS A 635 -25.61 -36.14 4.68
CA CYS A 635 -24.35 -35.88 3.98
C CYS A 635 -24.60 -35.93 2.46
N PRO A 636 -25.03 -34.84 1.81
CA PRO A 636 -25.17 -34.80 0.36
C PRO A 636 -23.82 -35.00 -0.35
N ALA A 637 -23.86 -35.34 -1.63
CA ALA A 637 -22.65 -35.30 -2.45
C ALA A 637 -22.08 -33.88 -2.51
N TYR A 638 -20.76 -33.74 -2.41
CA TYR A 638 -20.11 -32.44 -2.61
C TYR A 638 -20.43 -31.90 -4.02
N ALA A 639 -20.70 -30.60 -4.07
CA ALA A 639 -20.93 -29.83 -5.28
C ALA A 639 -20.05 -28.57 -5.26
N THR A 640 -19.36 -28.31 -6.36
CA THR A 640 -18.42 -27.19 -6.55
C THR A 640 -19.07 -25.80 -6.46
N SER A 641 -20.40 -25.71 -6.51
CA SER A 641 -21.18 -24.47 -6.29
C SER A 641 -22.04 -24.53 -5.03
N GLY A 642 -21.75 -25.46 -4.11
CA GLY A 642 -22.42 -25.55 -2.83
C GLY A 642 -21.87 -24.54 -1.82
N SER A 643 -22.74 -24.12 -0.88
CA SER A 643 -22.35 -23.33 0.28
C SER A 643 -22.47 -24.21 1.53
N TYR A 644 -21.43 -24.22 2.35
CA TYR A 644 -21.27 -25.13 3.50
C TYR A 644 -20.82 -24.35 4.74
N ALA A 645 -21.56 -24.50 5.83
CA ALA A 645 -21.20 -24.00 7.14
C ALA A 645 -20.20 -24.93 7.84
N VAL A 646 -19.48 -24.41 8.85
CA VAL A 646 -18.60 -25.25 9.68
C VAL A 646 -19.44 -26.31 10.40
N GLY A 647 -19.07 -27.58 10.24
CA GLY A 647 -19.82 -28.75 10.71
C GLY A 647 -20.72 -29.42 9.65
N ASP A 648 -20.96 -28.81 8.49
CA ASP A 648 -21.73 -29.47 7.42
C ASP A 648 -20.96 -30.66 6.86
N MET A 649 -21.64 -31.81 6.71
CA MET A 649 -21.05 -33.04 6.18
C MET A 649 -21.38 -33.25 4.71
N VAL A 650 -20.42 -33.76 3.93
CA VAL A 650 -20.60 -34.14 2.52
C VAL A 650 -19.97 -35.50 2.23
N THR A 651 -20.44 -36.17 1.17
CA THR A 651 -19.73 -37.32 0.60
C THR A 651 -18.94 -36.89 -0.63
N SER A 652 -17.65 -37.24 -0.67
CA SER A 652 -16.76 -37.06 -1.84
C SER A 652 -15.75 -38.20 -1.90
N ALA A 653 -15.19 -38.51 -3.06
CA ALA A 653 -14.17 -39.56 -3.27
C ALA A 653 -14.47 -40.98 -2.69
N GLY A 654 -15.70 -41.25 -2.23
CA GLY A 654 -16.07 -42.49 -1.52
C GLY A 654 -15.98 -42.42 0.01
N ALA A 655 -15.66 -41.26 0.59
CA ALA A 655 -15.60 -41.00 2.04
C ALA A 655 -16.55 -39.86 2.46
N VAL A 656 -16.65 -39.64 3.77
CA VAL A 656 -17.44 -38.55 4.38
C VAL A 656 -16.47 -37.49 4.91
N TYR A 657 -16.81 -36.22 4.72
CA TYR A 657 -16.00 -35.08 5.11
C TYR A 657 -16.86 -34.06 5.84
N SER A 658 -16.36 -33.49 6.95
CA SER A 658 -17.02 -32.40 7.68
C SER A 658 -16.31 -31.07 7.42
N CYS A 659 -17.08 -30.02 7.11
CA CYS A 659 -16.53 -28.71 6.80
C CYS A 659 -15.88 -28.06 8.04
N LYS A 660 -14.62 -27.64 7.88
CA LYS A 660 -13.77 -27.05 8.93
C LYS A 660 -13.70 -25.52 8.82
N VAL A 661 -13.67 -25.00 7.59
CA VAL A 661 -13.57 -23.57 7.29
C VAL A 661 -14.59 -23.23 6.19
N SER A 662 -15.75 -22.68 6.57
CA SER A 662 -16.91 -22.49 5.69
C SER A 662 -16.60 -21.78 4.37
N GLY A 663 -15.80 -20.73 4.40
CA GLY A 663 -15.38 -19.99 3.20
C GLY A 663 -14.56 -20.85 2.22
N TRP A 664 -13.75 -21.79 2.72
CA TRP A 664 -12.94 -22.68 1.89
C TRP A 664 -13.74 -23.89 1.39
N CYS A 665 -14.61 -24.47 2.24
CA CYS A 665 -15.59 -25.48 1.83
C CYS A 665 -16.50 -24.97 0.70
N SER A 666 -16.88 -23.69 0.76
CA SER A 666 -17.78 -23.02 -0.18
C SER A 666 -17.06 -22.32 -1.34
N SER A 667 -15.73 -22.42 -1.43
CA SER A 667 -14.92 -21.60 -2.34
C SER A 667 -15.12 -21.94 -3.83
N GLY A 668 -15.59 -23.16 -4.13
CA GLY A 668 -15.67 -23.69 -5.49
C GLY A 668 -14.32 -23.89 -6.19
N ASN A 669 -13.20 -23.62 -5.51
CA ASN A 669 -11.86 -23.87 -6.00
C ASN A 669 -11.52 -25.36 -5.84
N SER A 670 -11.11 -26.03 -6.91
CA SER A 670 -10.75 -27.45 -6.91
C SER A 670 -9.56 -27.77 -5.99
N ALA A 671 -8.77 -26.77 -5.58
CA ALA A 671 -7.76 -26.91 -4.52
C ALA A 671 -8.37 -27.41 -3.19
N TYR A 672 -9.59 -27.00 -2.85
CA TYR A 672 -10.27 -27.34 -1.59
C TYR A 672 -11.33 -28.45 -1.72
N GLU A 673 -11.39 -29.14 -2.87
CA GLU A 673 -12.39 -30.19 -3.12
C GLU A 673 -12.17 -31.40 -2.19
N PRO A 674 -13.16 -31.78 -1.35
CA PRO A 674 -12.99 -32.75 -0.27
C PRO A 674 -12.45 -34.10 -0.78
N GLY A 675 -11.30 -34.52 -0.25
CA GLY A 675 -10.63 -35.77 -0.63
C GLY A 675 -9.88 -35.78 -1.96
N ILE A 676 -9.88 -34.67 -2.72
CA ILE A 676 -9.36 -34.61 -4.10
C ILE A 676 -8.37 -33.45 -4.28
N GLY A 677 -8.72 -32.25 -3.83
CA GLY A 677 -7.89 -31.06 -4.00
C GLY A 677 -6.64 -31.07 -3.12
N TRP A 678 -5.52 -30.52 -3.61
CA TRP A 678 -4.24 -30.53 -2.88
C TRP A 678 -4.29 -29.82 -1.50
N ALA A 679 -5.30 -28.96 -1.28
CA ALA A 679 -5.56 -28.21 -0.07
C ALA A 679 -6.82 -28.70 0.70
N TRP A 680 -7.41 -29.85 0.33
CA TRP A 680 -8.70 -30.29 0.87
C TRP A 680 -8.71 -30.41 2.40
N SER A 681 -7.62 -30.87 3.00
CA SER A 681 -7.49 -31.14 4.44
C SER A 681 -7.44 -29.89 5.33
N TYR A 682 -7.38 -28.70 4.74
CA TYR A 682 -7.53 -27.44 5.48
C TYR A 682 -8.97 -26.93 5.44
N ALA A 683 -9.73 -27.24 4.39
CA ALA A 683 -11.15 -26.93 4.28
C ALA A 683 -12.03 -27.96 4.99
N TRP A 684 -11.64 -29.24 5.02
CA TRP A 684 -12.44 -30.34 5.54
C TRP A 684 -11.63 -31.27 6.45
N ASP A 685 -12.27 -31.77 7.51
CA ASP A 685 -11.80 -32.91 8.27
C ASP A 685 -12.41 -34.21 7.70
N LEU A 686 -11.63 -35.31 7.74
CA LEU A 686 -12.07 -36.64 7.28
C LEU A 686 -12.82 -37.37 8.41
N GLU A 687 -14.07 -37.71 8.17
CA GLU A 687 -14.92 -38.39 9.16
C GLU A 687 -14.55 -39.90 9.29
N PRO A 688 -14.77 -40.51 10.47
CA PRO A 688 -14.52 -41.94 10.67
C PRO A 688 -15.26 -42.85 9.67
N PRO A 689 -14.67 -44.00 9.24
CA PRO A 689 -15.28 -44.91 8.26
C PRO A 689 -16.64 -45.53 8.66
N ASN A 690 -17.11 -45.27 9.88
CA ASN A 690 -18.40 -45.72 10.42
C ASN A 690 -19.43 -44.58 10.62
N THR A 691 -19.16 -43.35 10.14
CA THR A 691 -20.12 -42.23 10.16
C THR A 691 -21.33 -42.53 9.26
N VAL A 692 -22.52 -42.66 9.86
CA VAL A 692 -23.74 -43.13 9.18
C VAL A 692 -24.50 -41.95 8.55
N CYS A 693 -24.17 -41.66 7.30
CA CYS A 693 -24.86 -40.69 6.46
C CYS A 693 -26.17 -41.24 5.87
N THR A 694 -27.21 -40.40 5.80
CA THR A 694 -28.54 -40.75 5.26
C THR A 694 -28.84 -40.04 3.94
N GLY A 695 -28.27 -40.57 2.85
CA GLY A 695 -28.58 -40.15 1.48
C GLY A 695 -27.42 -40.39 0.51
N GLY A 696 -27.72 -40.89 -0.70
CA GLY A 696 -26.72 -41.11 -1.75
C GLY A 696 -26.65 -42.57 -2.22
N SER A 697 -27.31 -42.89 -3.33
CA SER A 697 -27.19 -44.21 -3.97
C SER A 697 -26.02 -44.25 -4.94
N SER A 698 -25.20 -45.29 -4.77
CA SER A 698 -24.03 -45.65 -5.58
C SER A 698 -24.24 -45.69 -7.09
N SER A 699 -23.22 -45.24 -7.86
CA SER A 699 -22.61 -46.10 -8.90
C SER A 699 -21.27 -45.53 -9.40
N SER A 700 -20.24 -46.37 -9.44
CA SER A 700 -18.90 -46.07 -9.96
C SER A 700 -18.69 -46.63 -11.37
N SER A 701 -17.98 -45.91 -12.24
CA SER A 701 -17.23 -46.53 -13.36
C SER A 701 -16.15 -45.61 -13.92
N SER A 702 -14.91 -46.10 -13.97
CA SER A 702 -13.77 -45.44 -14.61
C SER A 702 -13.48 -46.06 -15.99
N SER A 703 -12.91 -45.27 -16.91
CA SER A 703 -12.26 -45.79 -18.12
C SER A 703 -11.28 -44.77 -18.71
N SER A 704 -10.00 -45.11 -18.74
CA SER A 704 -8.95 -44.38 -19.46
C SER A 704 -8.56 -45.12 -20.74
N SER A 705 -8.10 -44.39 -21.77
CA SER A 705 -7.46 -44.98 -22.96
C SER A 705 -6.61 -43.96 -23.69
N SER A 706 -5.37 -44.32 -24.05
CA SER A 706 -4.39 -43.42 -24.67
C SER A 706 -3.58 -44.09 -25.78
N SER A 707 -3.38 -43.38 -26.88
CA SER A 707 -2.42 -43.63 -27.99
C SER A 707 -2.50 -42.42 -28.95
N SER A 708 -1.44 -41.70 -29.33
CA SER A 708 -0.20 -42.09 -30.02
C SER A 708 -0.46 -42.70 -31.41
N SER A 709 0.27 -42.39 -32.49
CA SER A 709 1.43 -41.50 -32.76
C SER A 709 1.27 -40.86 -34.19
N SER A 710 2.20 -40.27 -34.96
CA SER A 710 3.67 -40.42 -35.13
C SER A 710 4.28 -39.38 -36.11
N SER A 711 5.62 -39.18 -36.03
CA SER A 711 6.58 -38.85 -37.15
C SER A 711 6.44 -37.54 -37.96
N SER A 712 7.49 -36.88 -38.50
CA SER A 712 8.97 -37.09 -38.48
C SER A 712 9.75 -35.89 -39.08
N SER A 713 11.10 -35.91 -39.00
CA SER A 713 12.10 -35.21 -39.88
C SER A 713 12.08 -33.67 -39.92
N SER A 714 13.08 -32.92 -39.41
CA SER A 714 14.46 -32.68 -39.93
C SER A 714 14.50 -31.82 -41.22
N SER A 715 15.45 -30.89 -41.45
CA SER A 715 16.85 -30.82 -40.99
C SER A 715 17.47 -29.39 -41.04
N SER A 716 18.55 -29.15 -40.28
CA SER A 716 19.78 -28.34 -40.60
C SER A 716 19.72 -27.17 -41.62
N SER A 717 20.14 -25.94 -41.29
CA SER A 717 21.54 -25.38 -41.38
C SER A 717 21.59 -24.16 -42.33
N SER A 718 22.49 -23.16 -42.27
CA SER A 718 23.50 -22.71 -41.27
C SER A 718 24.14 -21.36 -41.74
N SER A 719 24.93 -20.69 -40.88
CA SER A 719 26.12 -19.84 -41.21
C SER A 719 25.93 -18.56 -42.07
N SER A 720 26.69 -17.45 -41.93
CA SER A 720 27.77 -17.04 -41.00
C SER A 720 28.23 -15.58 -41.26
N SER A 721 28.82 -14.89 -40.25
CA SER A 721 29.95 -13.89 -40.29
C SER A 721 30.15 -12.87 -41.45
N SER A 722 30.68 -11.65 -41.30
CA SER A 722 31.06 -10.70 -40.21
C SER A 722 31.70 -9.44 -40.90
N SER A 723 32.50 -8.47 -40.38
CA SER A 723 33.06 -8.04 -39.07
C SER A 723 33.81 -6.69 -39.23
N SER A 724 33.69 -5.74 -38.29
CA SER A 724 34.62 -4.58 -38.01
C SER A 724 34.81 -3.51 -39.13
N SER A 725 35.13 -2.21 -38.89
CA SER A 725 36.07 -1.63 -37.89
C SER A 725 35.92 -0.09 -37.64
N SER A 726 36.66 0.42 -36.64
CA SER A 726 37.00 1.81 -36.17
C SER A 726 36.96 3.02 -37.16
N SER A 727 36.90 4.31 -36.76
CA SER A 727 37.68 5.02 -35.70
C SER A 727 37.20 6.48 -35.35
N SER A 728 37.60 7.02 -34.18
CA SER A 728 37.95 8.44 -33.77
C SER A 728 37.65 9.67 -34.68
N SER A 729 37.37 10.91 -34.21
CA SER A 729 37.32 11.53 -32.84
C SER A 729 36.81 13.02 -32.80
N SER A 730 36.50 13.51 -31.58
CA SER A 730 36.70 14.88 -31.03
C SER A 730 35.85 16.14 -31.40
N SER A 731 35.00 16.56 -30.44
CA SER A 731 34.92 17.89 -29.76
C SER A 731 34.05 19.10 -30.22
N SER A 732 33.52 19.80 -29.19
CA SER A 732 33.07 21.23 -29.07
C SER A 732 31.72 21.74 -29.62
N SER A 733 30.67 21.63 -28.77
CA SER A 733 29.75 22.70 -28.30
C SER A 733 29.39 23.94 -29.17
N SER A 734 28.08 24.17 -29.40
CA SER A 734 27.31 25.24 -28.72
C SER A 734 25.83 25.32 -29.19
N SER A 735 25.03 26.14 -28.49
CA SER A 735 23.56 26.13 -28.38
C SER A 735 22.72 26.74 -29.52
N SER A 736 21.46 26.26 -29.59
CA SER A 736 20.19 27.03 -29.79
C SER A 736 19.47 27.03 -31.15
N SER A 737 18.14 27.24 -31.05
CA SER A 737 17.10 27.34 -32.09
C SER A 737 16.74 26.04 -32.83
N GLY A 738 15.44 25.85 -33.08
CA GLY A 738 14.87 24.60 -33.60
C GLY A 738 14.84 24.52 -35.13
N GLY A 739 14.96 23.30 -35.68
CA GLY A 739 14.91 23.04 -37.11
C GLY A 739 13.90 21.95 -37.47
N THR A 740 12.95 22.29 -38.33
CA THR A 740 12.10 21.33 -39.05
C THR A 740 12.94 20.64 -40.13
N GLY A 741 13.69 19.60 -39.74
CA GLY A 741 14.71 18.97 -40.57
C GLY A 741 14.25 17.75 -41.36
N ASP A 742 14.87 17.58 -42.52
CA ASP A 742 15.01 16.32 -43.28
C ASP A 742 15.83 15.30 -42.45
N CYS A 743 15.43 14.02 -42.42
CA CYS A 743 16.11 12.97 -41.66
C CYS A 743 17.58 12.76 -42.11
N ALA A 744 17.87 12.92 -43.40
CA ALA A 744 19.23 12.85 -43.92
C ALA A 744 20.12 13.97 -43.35
N ALA A 745 19.55 15.14 -43.03
CA ALA A 745 20.26 16.23 -42.38
C ALA A 745 20.52 16.00 -40.88
N GLN A 746 19.82 15.05 -40.25
CA GLN A 746 20.04 14.62 -38.86
C GLN A 746 20.92 13.36 -38.77
N GLY A 747 21.37 12.79 -39.89
CA GLY A 747 22.13 11.54 -39.92
C GLY A 747 21.28 10.30 -39.61
N ILE A 748 19.96 10.40 -39.73
CA ILE A 748 19.00 9.32 -39.49
C ILE A 748 18.67 8.67 -40.83
N ASP A 749 18.82 7.34 -40.91
CA ASP A 749 18.36 6.55 -42.06
C ASP A 749 16.91 6.09 -41.81
N PRO A 750 15.90 6.69 -42.45
CA PRO A 750 14.51 6.31 -42.25
C PRO A 750 14.17 4.94 -42.84
N THR A 751 15.03 4.35 -43.68
CA THR A 751 14.83 2.99 -44.23
C THR A 751 15.23 1.88 -43.24
N ALA A 752 16.00 2.23 -42.21
CA ALA A 752 16.34 1.37 -41.09
C ALA A 752 15.37 1.48 -39.89
N ILE A 753 14.30 2.28 -40.02
CA ILE A 753 13.34 2.57 -38.94
C ILE A 753 12.00 1.87 -39.19
N ASN A 754 11.49 1.23 -38.13
CA ASN A 754 10.19 0.55 -38.11
C ASN A 754 9.03 1.47 -38.52
N ALA A 755 8.34 1.13 -39.61
CA ALA A 755 7.16 1.85 -40.09
C ALA A 755 5.88 1.35 -39.42
N TYR A 756 5.12 2.26 -38.82
CA TYR A 756 3.82 1.97 -38.20
C TYR A 756 2.86 1.27 -39.21
N PRO A 757 2.14 0.20 -38.83
CA PRO A 757 1.95 -0.35 -37.48
C PRO A 757 2.94 -1.46 -37.08
N ASN A 758 4.09 -1.61 -37.74
CA ASN A 758 5.11 -2.60 -37.37
C ASN A 758 5.93 -2.10 -36.19
N TRP A 759 5.35 -2.18 -35.00
CA TRP A 759 5.96 -1.79 -33.72
C TRP A 759 7.40 -2.29 -33.52
N THR A 760 8.20 -1.53 -32.77
CA THR A 760 9.58 -1.87 -32.40
C THR A 760 9.66 -3.00 -31.38
N GLN A 761 8.70 -3.07 -30.46
CA GLN A 761 8.62 -4.09 -29.41
C GLN A 761 7.47 -5.08 -29.68
N THR A 762 7.59 -6.29 -29.13
CA THR A 762 6.64 -7.39 -29.32
C THR A 762 5.88 -7.73 -28.03
N ASP A 763 4.68 -8.29 -28.17
CA ASP A 763 3.93 -8.88 -27.07
C ASP A 763 4.55 -10.22 -26.60
N TRP A 764 3.99 -10.80 -25.53
CA TRP A 764 4.41 -12.07 -24.96
C TRP A 764 4.28 -13.27 -25.92
N ALA A 765 3.59 -13.12 -27.04
CA ALA A 765 3.44 -14.12 -28.10
C ALA A 765 4.30 -13.81 -29.34
N GLY A 766 5.11 -12.74 -29.32
CA GLY A 766 6.04 -12.35 -30.38
C GLY A 766 5.45 -11.45 -31.48
N ASN A 767 4.23 -10.92 -31.32
CA ASN A 767 3.61 -10.02 -32.31
C ASN A 767 4.02 -8.56 -32.04
N PRO A 768 4.35 -7.74 -33.06
CA PRO A 768 4.62 -6.31 -32.88
C PRO A 768 3.44 -5.61 -32.17
N SER A 769 3.70 -4.94 -31.04
CA SER A 769 2.64 -4.46 -30.14
C SER A 769 2.82 -3.05 -29.55
N TYR A 770 4.04 -2.56 -29.31
CA TYR A 770 4.26 -1.24 -28.69
C TYR A 770 5.65 -0.66 -29.01
N ALA A 771 5.89 0.59 -28.59
CA ALA A 771 7.21 1.23 -28.57
C ALA A 771 7.61 1.60 -27.13
N THR A 772 8.91 1.59 -26.83
CA THR A 772 9.50 2.03 -25.55
C THR A 772 10.17 3.39 -25.64
N GLY A 773 10.38 4.06 -24.50
CA GLY A 773 11.02 5.38 -24.46
C GLY A 773 12.42 5.35 -25.09
N GLY A 774 12.62 6.17 -26.12
CA GLY A 774 13.84 6.19 -26.93
C GLY A 774 13.69 5.53 -28.32
N ASP A 775 12.74 4.61 -28.49
CA ASP A 775 12.48 3.95 -29.77
C ASP A 775 12.07 4.97 -30.85
N MET A 776 12.52 4.76 -32.08
CA MET A 776 12.08 5.54 -33.24
C MET A 776 11.15 4.73 -34.14
N MET A 777 10.10 5.37 -34.65
CA MET A 777 9.19 4.81 -35.65
C MET A 777 8.86 5.85 -36.72
N SER A 778 8.61 5.38 -37.95
CA SER A 778 8.14 6.20 -39.06
C SER A 778 6.63 6.10 -39.22
N ASN A 779 5.98 7.25 -39.44
CA ASN A 779 4.55 7.38 -39.72
C ASN A 779 4.27 8.60 -40.61
N GLU A 780 3.35 8.49 -41.56
CA GLU A 780 2.90 9.56 -42.49
C GLU A 780 4.00 10.41 -43.16
N GLY A 781 5.22 9.87 -43.34
CA GLY A 781 6.35 10.60 -43.94
C GLY A 781 7.22 11.38 -42.95
N ALA A 782 7.10 11.11 -41.66
CA ALA A 782 7.97 11.63 -40.61
C ALA A 782 8.47 10.52 -39.68
N VAL A 783 9.61 10.76 -39.03
CA VAL A 783 10.13 9.94 -37.92
C VAL A 783 9.78 10.61 -36.60
N TYR A 784 9.27 9.80 -35.68
CA TYR A 784 8.97 10.18 -34.30
C TYR A 784 9.77 9.30 -33.35
N ARG A 785 10.12 9.84 -32.18
CA ARG A 785 10.72 9.09 -31.07
C ARG A 785 9.73 8.99 -29.92
N ALA A 786 9.52 7.79 -29.40
CA ALA A 786 8.67 7.56 -28.24
C ALA A 786 9.32 8.19 -27.00
N ASN A 787 8.54 8.93 -26.22
CA ASN A 787 8.98 9.61 -25.00
C ASN A 787 8.97 8.67 -23.77
N TRP A 788 8.07 7.70 -23.78
CA TRP A 788 7.88 6.63 -22.80
C TRP A 788 7.18 5.44 -23.49
N TRP A 789 6.80 4.39 -22.76
CA TRP A 789 6.04 3.26 -23.32
C TRP A 789 4.73 3.73 -23.98
N THR A 790 4.46 3.33 -25.22
CA THR A 790 3.26 3.76 -25.94
C THR A 790 2.75 2.76 -26.99
N GLN A 791 1.42 2.76 -27.15
CA GLN A 791 0.68 2.12 -28.25
C GLN A 791 -0.10 3.13 -29.09
N ALA A 792 0.07 4.44 -28.84
CA ALA A 792 -0.53 5.49 -29.64
C ALA A 792 0.18 5.65 -30.99
N VAL A 793 -0.57 5.98 -32.04
CA VAL A 793 -0.03 6.18 -33.40
C VAL A 793 1.09 7.25 -33.38
N PRO A 794 2.25 7.04 -34.04
CA PRO A 794 3.36 7.99 -33.96
C PRO A 794 2.97 9.39 -34.46
N GLY A 795 3.14 10.38 -33.58
CA GLY A 795 2.77 11.78 -33.80
C GLY A 795 1.34 12.18 -33.41
N ASN A 796 0.49 11.25 -32.96
CA ASN A 796 -0.92 11.52 -32.64
C ASN A 796 -1.14 12.16 -31.25
N ASP A 797 -0.21 11.98 -30.31
CA ASP A 797 -0.28 12.57 -28.97
C ASP A 797 1.11 12.83 -28.35
N GLY A 798 1.14 13.32 -27.11
CA GLY A 798 2.35 13.69 -26.38
C GLY A 798 3.30 12.53 -26.01
N SER A 799 2.93 11.27 -26.27
CA SER A 799 3.85 10.14 -26.11
C SER A 799 4.94 10.09 -27.20
N TRP A 800 4.85 10.95 -28.22
CA TRP A 800 5.81 11.05 -29.31
C TRP A 800 6.43 12.45 -29.44
N THR A 801 7.76 12.50 -29.56
CA THR A 801 8.49 13.68 -30.03
C THR A 801 8.74 13.55 -31.52
N PHE A 802 8.33 14.54 -32.32
CA PHE A 802 8.73 14.66 -33.73
C PHE A 802 10.25 14.79 -33.84
N VAL A 803 10.86 14.04 -34.77
CA VAL A 803 12.31 14.07 -35.02
C VAL A 803 12.60 14.76 -36.35
N CYS A 804 12.11 14.20 -37.46
CA CYS A 804 12.46 14.66 -38.81
C CYS A 804 11.43 14.21 -39.87
N ASN A 805 11.45 14.83 -41.05
CA ASN A 805 10.69 14.40 -42.24
C ASN A 805 11.53 13.46 -43.11
N ILE A 806 10.86 12.51 -43.77
CA ILE A 806 11.43 11.43 -44.61
C ILE A 806 11.50 11.81 -46.08
#